data_AF-A0A2E4DBV4-F1
#
_entry.id   AF-A0A2E4DBV4-F1
#
_cell.length_a   1.000
_cell.length_b   1.000
_cell.length_c   1.000
_cell.angle_alpha   90.00
_cell.angle_beta   90.00
_cell.angle_gamma   90.00
#
_symmetry.space_group_name_H-M   'P 1'
#
loop_
_entity.id
_entity.type
_entity.pdbx_description
1 polymer ?
#
loop_
_entity_poly.entity_id
_entity_poly.type
_entity_poly.pdbx_seq_one_letter_code
_entity_poly.pdbx_strand_id
1 'polypeptide(L)'
;MVDANNAYTEVCNLVMLQAMTLDERLACILQSDGGKKLLPSNIHIEDVHGFNGMSGYNYWDGDTLIAQLYLGTLTSGTYVIYKRTFVNNELNEVYDYYDNEGNFFHQSNSLDNQCVTYSSIAMDPTSPFVNHMYNILYLEYEGAKDNFGETNRIKVYENIIRKFYKSDEYKISANDGLKDAALKNIKNEIIKIENDEYLKWDERQTIFKKLREIRGKILKTKRRVHNRSFFSYDFIVFLTNFILRFQLIKRRPVNNLRGFIYRHTIGHVLWFTQTARNNIGFAVAMAIWTPFTFYFITQPINPHAMWVVGKLRNAYLNVEEVILQENNLKDVTNKLDMINTALAANKKSDVKVEPQVDWHDRMSDFKAMQIAYEADLVPAERFGRIEQFETQFNFPLTAEAAWMEMEMYVKALDSALDFKAARYDRRYKLFLKSEKRRTLELQHYIWQKVGQFFIDHPYIVVDQDGEQPEKNYYLGRQFVFFKKMTDKILKLGLDSAPKTHPMVAQLAERYKKMKVEGASVLDTLEKNSQLFKQKDFYSSKELRSYMKRQWEVLFLQQNKKQESASYALQAYTWSIKNAMWLMQTIHSAKRNELATLTYKYNLNNQNTGSVTADPSTNEYLENMFHNLAIEFVSIKREMKANLPNDNEADLRVDVINNLKQYIMERDRLLNTGVYASIHEDEKTIQ
;
A
#
# COMPACT_ATOMS: atom_id res chain seq x y z
N MET A 1 -34.36 -72.57 3.05
CA MET A 1 -35.02 -71.48 3.77
C MET A 1 -34.41 -71.43 5.16
N VAL A 2 -33.32 -70.68 5.31
CA VAL A 2 -32.82 -70.24 6.62
C VAL A 2 -33.38 -68.82 6.77
N ASP A 3 -33.96 -68.53 7.94
CA ASP A 3 -34.99 -67.53 8.17
C ASP A 3 -34.66 -66.09 7.74
N ALA A 4 -35.41 -65.57 6.76
CA ALA A 4 -35.43 -64.14 6.44
C ALA A 4 -35.77 -63.30 7.69
N ASN A 5 -36.74 -63.74 8.51
CA ASN A 5 -37.16 -63.03 9.74
C ASN A 5 -36.04 -62.81 10.78
N ASN A 6 -35.07 -63.73 10.89
CA ASN A 6 -33.94 -63.56 11.80
C ASN A 6 -32.94 -62.52 11.25
N ALA A 7 -32.69 -62.54 9.94
CA ALA A 7 -31.79 -61.61 9.28
C ALA A 7 -32.24 -60.14 9.39
N TYR A 8 -33.54 -59.86 9.19
CA TYR A 8 -34.12 -58.52 9.36
C TYR A 8 -34.03 -58.04 10.81
N THR A 9 -34.25 -58.94 11.78
CA THR A 9 -34.17 -58.64 13.20
C THR A 9 -32.73 -58.30 13.61
N GLU A 10 -31.74 -59.03 13.09
CA GLU A 10 -30.32 -58.75 13.32
C GLU A 10 -29.86 -57.40 12.74
N VAL A 11 -30.33 -57.04 11.54
CA VAL A 11 -30.08 -55.69 10.96
C VAL A 11 -30.71 -54.61 11.81
N CYS A 12 -31.98 -54.77 12.21
CA CYS A 12 -32.66 -53.81 13.06
C CYS A 12 -31.92 -53.61 14.39
N ASN A 13 -31.50 -54.70 15.04
CA ASN A 13 -30.76 -54.62 16.30
C ASN A 13 -29.41 -53.91 16.12
N LEU A 14 -28.68 -54.18 15.04
CA LEU A 14 -27.40 -53.52 14.74
C LEU A 14 -27.56 -52.01 14.49
N VAL A 15 -28.56 -51.64 13.69
CA VAL A 15 -28.82 -50.25 13.26
C VAL A 15 -29.40 -49.43 14.41
N MET A 16 -30.35 -49.99 15.16
CA MET A 16 -31.05 -49.29 16.24
C MET A 16 -30.27 -49.23 17.55
N LEU A 17 -29.20 -50.03 17.71
CA LEU A 17 -28.32 -49.97 18.88
C LEU A 17 -27.87 -48.53 19.18
N GLN A 18 -27.84 -48.18 20.46
CA GLN A 18 -27.45 -46.87 20.99
C GLN A 18 -26.31 -47.05 21.98
N ALA A 19 -25.47 -46.04 22.13
CA ALA A 19 -24.39 -46.01 23.13
C ALA A 19 -24.35 -44.65 23.82
N MET A 20 -23.79 -44.60 25.02
CA MET A 20 -23.72 -43.38 25.84
C MET A 20 -22.75 -42.36 25.26
N THR A 21 -21.75 -42.80 24.50
CA THR A 21 -20.81 -41.92 23.81
C THR A 21 -20.68 -42.26 22.34
N LEU A 22 -20.28 -41.28 21.55
CA LEU A 22 -20.08 -41.42 20.10
C LEU A 22 -18.95 -42.41 19.78
N ASP A 23 -17.88 -42.42 20.58
CA ASP A 23 -16.74 -43.32 20.37
C ASP A 23 -17.11 -44.79 20.63
N GLU A 24 -17.92 -45.06 21.65
CA GLU A 24 -18.49 -46.40 21.91
C GLU A 24 -19.40 -46.85 20.76
N ARG A 25 -20.29 -45.98 20.27
CA ARG A 25 -21.17 -46.31 19.15
C ARG A 25 -20.36 -46.66 17.90
N LEU A 26 -19.36 -45.85 17.59
CA LEU A 26 -18.48 -46.08 16.43
C LEU A 26 -17.62 -47.33 16.60
N ALA A 27 -17.13 -47.63 17.80
CA ALA A 27 -16.39 -48.85 18.10
C ALA A 27 -17.22 -50.11 17.78
N CYS A 28 -18.49 -50.16 18.22
CA CYS A 28 -19.41 -51.26 17.92
C CYS A 28 -19.64 -51.46 16.41
N ILE A 29 -19.80 -50.36 15.66
CA ILE A 29 -19.99 -50.39 14.21
C ILE A 29 -18.73 -50.87 13.49
N LEU A 30 -17.55 -50.45 13.94
CA LEU A 30 -16.28 -50.85 13.33
C LEU A 30 -15.90 -52.30 13.66
N GLN A 31 -16.26 -52.81 14.84
CA GLN A 31 -16.02 -54.20 15.23
C GLN A 31 -16.71 -55.19 14.30
N SER A 32 -17.98 -54.88 14.01
CA SER A 32 -18.86 -55.67 13.16
C SER A 32 -18.61 -55.46 11.67
N ASP A 33 -17.72 -54.52 11.30
CA ASP A 33 -17.49 -54.06 9.92
C ASP A 33 -18.81 -53.65 9.24
N GLY A 34 -19.62 -52.87 9.96
CA GLY A 34 -20.96 -52.51 9.50
C GLY A 34 -21.95 -53.67 9.40
N GLY A 35 -21.65 -54.80 10.04
CA GLY A 35 -22.45 -56.03 9.93
C GLY A 35 -21.97 -57.00 8.86
N LYS A 36 -20.96 -56.66 8.04
CA LYS A 36 -20.41 -57.54 6.98
C LYS A 36 -19.88 -58.88 7.52
N LYS A 37 -19.49 -58.94 8.79
CA LYS A 37 -19.02 -60.17 9.47
C LYS A 37 -20.11 -60.93 10.22
N LEU A 38 -21.25 -60.29 10.49
CA LEU A 38 -22.30 -60.80 11.38
C LEU A 38 -23.57 -61.20 10.63
N LEU A 39 -23.92 -60.45 9.58
CA LEU A 39 -25.18 -60.61 8.86
C LEU A 39 -25.07 -61.72 7.80
N PRO A 40 -26.18 -62.41 7.49
CA PRO A 40 -26.18 -63.48 6.49
C PRO A 40 -25.91 -62.96 5.08
N SER A 41 -25.37 -63.83 4.23
CA SER A 41 -24.85 -63.47 2.89
C SER A 41 -25.89 -62.96 1.89
N ASN A 42 -27.19 -63.07 2.19
CA ASN A 42 -28.26 -62.52 1.38
C ASN A 42 -28.42 -61.00 1.56
N ILE A 43 -27.88 -60.43 2.64
CA ILE A 43 -27.92 -58.99 2.87
C ILE A 43 -26.69 -58.33 2.26
N HIS A 44 -26.92 -57.44 1.29
CA HIS A 44 -25.87 -56.65 0.67
C HIS A 44 -25.70 -55.31 1.41
N ILE A 45 -24.45 -54.99 1.77
CA ILE A 45 -24.12 -53.78 2.52
C ILE A 45 -23.29 -52.87 1.63
N GLU A 46 -23.82 -51.68 1.34
CA GLU A 46 -23.16 -50.68 0.50
C GLU A 46 -22.61 -49.52 1.33
N ASP A 47 -21.37 -49.15 1.04
CA ASP A 47 -20.68 -48.06 1.73
C ASP A 47 -21.03 -46.71 1.10
N VAL A 48 -21.60 -45.80 1.89
CA VAL A 48 -21.98 -44.45 1.49
C VAL A 48 -20.96 -43.46 2.03
N HIS A 49 -20.06 -42.99 1.16
CA HIS A 49 -18.93 -42.11 1.53
C HIS A 49 -19.23 -40.60 1.43
N GLY A 50 -20.49 -40.18 1.46
CA GLY A 50 -20.87 -38.77 1.40
C GLY A 50 -22.21 -38.58 0.69
N PHE A 51 -23.27 -38.40 1.46
CA PHE A 51 -24.62 -38.08 0.98
C PHE A 51 -25.23 -37.02 1.92
N ASN A 52 -25.55 -35.83 1.41
CA ASN A 52 -26.04 -34.68 2.18
C ASN A 52 -25.21 -34.35 3.44
N GLY A 53 -23.88 -34.52 3.37
CA GLY A 53 -22.97 -34.29 4.50
C GLY A 53 -22.90 -35.43 5.51
N MET A 54 -23.50 -36.59 5.23
CA MET A 54 -23.44 -37.79 6.08
C MET A 54 -22.70 -38.95 5.38
N SER A 55 -22.25 -39.96 6.14
CA SER A 55 -21.66 -41.18 5.59
C SER A 55 -21.94 -42.39 6.47
N GLY A 56 -22.06 -43.58 5.88
CA GLY A 56 -22.26 -44.83 6.61
C GLY A 56 -22.67 -45.96 5.69
N TYR A 57 -23.67 -46.77 6.06
CA TYR A 57 -24.06 -47.98 5.32
C TYR A 57 -25.51 -47.97 4.88
N ASN A 58 -25.76 -48.54 3.69
CA ASN A 58 -27.08 -48.99 3.24
C ASN A 58 -27.13 -50.52 3.30
N TYR A 59 -28.24 -51.05 3.77
CA TYR A 59 -28.49 -52.50 3.85
C TYR A 59 -29.60 -52.86 2.88
N TRP A 60 -29.33 -53.81 1.99
CA TRP A 60 -30.21 -54.25 0.93
C TRP A 60 -30.50 -55.75 1.03
N ASP A 61 -31.75 -56.14 0.79
CA ASP A 61 -32.15 -57.54 0.54
C ASP A 61 -32.71 -57.62 -0.90
N GLY A 62 -31.93 -58.20 -1.81
CA GLY A 62 -32.17 -58.06 -3.25
C GLY A 62 -32.16 -56.59 -3.68
N ASP A 63 -33.25 -56.14 -4.31
CA ASP A 63 -33.43 -54.75 -4.78
C ASP A 63 -34.12 -53.84 -3.75
N THR A 64 -34.38 -54.33 -2.53
CA THR A 64 -35.11 -53.59 -1.50
C THR A 64 -34.16 -53.01 -0.45
N LEU A 65 -34.25 -51.70 -0.19
CA LEU A 65 -33.50 -51.04 0.88
C LEU A 65 -34.19 -51.30 2.22
N ILE A 66 -33.52 -52.01 3.11
CA ILE A 66 -34.10 -52.49 4.37
C ILE A 66 -33.61 -51.70 5.59
N ALA A 67 -32.44 -51.05 5.50
CA ALA A 67 -31.97 -50.14 6.53
C ALA A 67 -30.91 -49.15 6.03
N GLN A 68 -30.73 -48.05 6.77
CA GLN A 68 -29.67 -47.05 6.59
C GLN A 68 -29.08 -46.67 7.96
N LEU A 69 -27.77 -46.51 8.01
CA LEU A 69 -27.06 -46.07 9.21
C LEU A 69 -25.97 -45.09 8.81
N TYR A 70 -26.11 -43.81 9.14
CA TYR A 70 -25.14 -42.77 8.81
C TYR A 70 -24.65 -41.97 10.01
N LEU A 71 -23.45 -41.40 9.89
CA LEU A 71 -22.89 -40.37 10.75
C LEU A 71 -22.90 -39.03 10.01
N GLY A 72 -23.34 -37.99 10.71
CA GLY A 72 -23.22 -36.60 10.28
C GLY A 72 -22.60 -35.73 11.37
N THR A 73 -22.05 -34.60 10.95
CA THR A 73 -21.64 -33.51 11.84
C THR A 73 -22.48 -32.28 11.50
N LEU A 74 -23.08 -31.63 12.48
CA LEU A 74 -23.91 -30.45 12.28
C LEU A 74 -23.08 -29.17 12.36
N THR A 75 -23.54 -28.11 11.72
CA THR A 75 -22.89 -26.79 11.79
C THR A 75 -22.81 -26.24 13.21
N SER A 76 -23.72 -26.67 14.11
CA SER A 76 -23.75 -26.33 15.54
C SER A 76 -22.64 -26.95 16.40
N GLY A 77 -21.86 -27.90 15.87
CA GLY A 77 -20.82 -28.63 16.64
C GLY A 77 -21.26 -30.01 17.13
N THR A 78 -22.55 -30.30 17.10
CA THR A 78 -23.15 -31.58 17.50
C THR A 78 -22.96 -32.66 16.43
N TYR A 79 -22.87 -33.91 16.88
CA TYR A 79 -22.78 -35.08 16.00
C TYR A 79 -24.10 -35.84 15.98
N VAL A 80 -24.43 -36.44 14.85
CA VAL A 80 -25.69 -37.16 14.67
C VAL A 80 -25.46 -38.53 14.07
N ILE A 81 -26.08 -39.56 14.66
CA ILE A 81 -26.21 -40.89 14.04
C ILE A 81 -27.62 -41.01 13.51
N TYR A 82 -27.74 -41.02 12.19
CA TYR A 82 -28.98 -41.26 11.46
C TYR A 82 -29.23 -42.76 11.35
N LYS A 83 -30.43 -43.19 11.74
CA LYS A 83 -30.85 -44.58 11.72
C LYS A 83 -32.19 -44.67 11.02
N ARG A 84 -32.28 -45.58 10.05
CA ARG A 84 -33.52 -45.89 9.35
C ARG A 84 -33.65 -47.39 9.19
N THR A 85 -34.78 -47.97 9.55
CA THR A 85 -35.09 -49.36 9.20
C THR A 85 -36.46 -49.44 8.55
N PHE A 86 -36.59 -50.35 7.59
CA PHE A 86 -37.81 -50.62 6.85
C PHE A 86 -38.05 -52.13 6.86
N VAL A 87 -38.82 -52.59 7.86
CA VAL A 87 -39.09 -54.01 8.09
C VAL A 87 -40.58 -54.20 8.27
N ASN A 88 -41.17 -55.20 7.61
CA ASN A 88 -42.60 -55.53 7.72
C ASN A 88 -43.56 -54.35 7.41
N ASN A 89 -43.23 -53.48 6.45
CA ASN A 89 -43.94 -52.23 6.12
C ASN A 89 -43.95 -51.15 7.22
N GLU A 90 -43.18 -51.29 8.29
CA GLU A 90 -42.99 -50.24 9.30
C GLU A 90 -41.67 -49.50 9.06
N LEU A 91 -41.77 -48.17 8.93
CA LEU A 91 -40.63 -47.27 8.80
C LEU A 91 -40.30 -46.69 10.17
N ASN A 92 -39.11 -46.98 10.68
CA ASN A 92 -38.57 -46.36 11.88
C ASN A 92 -37.38 -45.47 11.50
N GLU A 93 -37.51 -44.17 11.73
CA GLU A 93 -36.49 -43.17 11.42
C GLU A 93 -36.14 -42.38 12.69
N VAL A 94 -34.87 -42.42 13.09
CA VAL A 94 -34.38 -41.86 14.35
C VAL A 94 -33.01 -41.19 14.15
N TYR A 95 -32.83 -40.06 14.81
CA TYR A 95 -31.57 -39.31 14.89
C TYR A 95 -31.09 -39.30 16.34
N ASP A 96 -29.96 -39.95 16.61
CA ASP A 96 -29.28 -39.87 17.91
C ASP A 96 -28.30 -38.70 17.91
N TYR A 97 -28.46 -37.76 18.83
CA TYR A 97 -27.58 -36.59 18.96
C TYR A 97 -26.53 -36.80 20.04
N TYR A 98 -25.31 -36.42 19.70
CA TYR A 98 -24.18 -36.34 20.62
C TYR A 98 -23.72 -34.89 20.70
N ASP A 99 -23.44 -34.44 21.93
CA ASP A 99 -22.97 -33.09 22.21
C ASP A 99 -21.55 -32.84 21.66
N ASN A 100 -21.04 -31.63 21.87
CA ASN A 100 -19.72 -31.20 21.39
C ASN A 100 -18.55 -31.94 22.07
N GLU A 101 -18.81 -32.72 23.13
CA GLU A 101 -17.84 -33.57 23.82
C GLU A 101 -17.95 -35.05 23.38
N GLY A 102 -19.03 -35.40 22.66
CA GLY A 102 -19.31 -36.74 22.16
C GLY A 102 -20.21 -37.58 23.08
N ASN A 103 -20.88 -36.97 24.06
CA ASN A 103 -21.83 -37.65 24.93
C ASN A 103 -23.23 -37.64 24.32
N PHE A 104 -23.98 -38.73 24.47
CA PHE A 104 -25.36 -38.81 24.04
C PHE A 104 -26.21 -37.78 24.79
N PHE A 105 -26.98 -36.99 24.05
CA PHE A 105 -27.80 -35.90 24.61
C PHE A 105 -29.29 -36.18 24.46
N HIS A 106 -29.80 -36.35 23.22
CA HIS A 106 -31.21 -36.64 22.97
C HIS A 106 -31.44 -37.39 21.64
N GLN A 107 -32.67 -37.84 21.44
CA GLN A 107 -33.16 -38.45 20.20
C GLN A 107 -34.24 -37.57 19.55
N SER A 108 -34.28 -37.56 18.22
CA SER A 108 -35.30 -36.86 17.43
C SER A 108 -35.75 -37.69 16.24
N ASN A 109 -36.94 -37.40 15.73
CA ASN A 109 -37.45 -37.97 14.47
C ASN A 109 -37.18 -37.04 13.27
N SER A 110 -36.57 -35.88 13.52
CA SER A 110 -36.16 -34.92 12.48
C SER A 110 -34.73 -34.45 12.69
N LEU A 111 -34.12 -33.96 11.60
CA LEU A 111 -32.79 -33.36 11.64
C LEU A 111 -32.88 -31.91 12.16
N ASP A 112 -32.24 -31.62 13.30
CA ASP A 112 -32.38 -30.37 14.05
C ASP A 112 -31.61 -29.20 13.40
N ASN A 113 -30.61 -29.48 12.56
CA ASN A 113 -29.80 -28.46 11.88
C ASN A 113 -29.17 -29.01 10.58
N GLN A 114 -28.48 -28.17 9.81
CA GLN A 114 -27.79 -28.60 8.59
C GLN A 114 -26.48 -29.34 8.90
N CYS A 115 -26.24 -30.43 8.16
CA CYS A 115 -24.95 -31.10 8.19
C CYS A 115 -23.87 -30.29 7.47
N VAL A 116 -22.65 -30.39 7.99
CA VAL A 116 -21.46 -29.85 7.35
C VAL A 116 -21.23 -30.60 6.04
N THR A 117 -21.28 -29.88 4.94
CA THR A 117 -21.04 -30.44 3.61
C THR A 117 -19.56 -30.35 3.25
N TYR A 118 -19.03 -31.42 2.66
CA TYR A 118 -17.65 -31.48 2.21
C TYR A 118 -17.55 -32.15 0.84
N SER A 119 -16.52 -31.77 0.07
CA SER A 119 -16.15 -32.52 -1.12
C SER A 119 -15.57 -33.87 -0.68
N SER A 120 -16.32 -34.95 -0.86
CA SER A 120 -15.89 -36.28 -0.39
C SER A 120 -14.58 -36.71 -1.04
N ILE A 121 -13.53 -36.77 -0.22
CA ILE A 121 -12.27 -37.41 -0.57
C ILE A 121 -12.29 -38.80 0.04
N ALA A 122 -11.92 -39.83 -0.72
CA ALA A 122 -11.71 -41.19 -0.21
C ALA A 122 -10.42 -41.25 0.63
N MET A 123 -10.43 -40.64 1.80
CA MET A 123 -9.34 -40.65 2.78
C MET A 123 -9.21 -42.01 3.45
N ASP A 124 -10.32 -42.72 3.67
CA ASP A 124 -10.34 -44.11 4.11
C ASP A 124 -11.45 -44.88 3.36
N PRO A 125 -11.13 -45.55 2.24
CA PRO A 125 -12.14 -46.27 1.47
C PRO A 125 -12.60 -47.57 2.14
N THR A 126 -12.02 -47.96 3.27
CA THR A 126 -12.37 -49.20 3.97
C THR A 126 -13.45 -49.01 5.01
N SER A 127 -13.75 -47.76 5.38
CA SER A 127 -14.82 -47.44 6.33
C SER A 127 -15.42 -46.07 6.05
N PRO A 128 -16.73 -45.97 5.76
CA PRO A 128 -17.40 -44.69 5.51
C PRO A 128 -17.41 -43.77 6.72
N PHE A 129 -17.48 -44.32 7.94
CA PHE A 129 -17.41 -43.55 9.18
C PHE A 129 -16.03 -42.92 9.42
N VAL A 130 -14.97 -43.71 9.24
CA VAL A 130 -13.59 -43.20 9.36
C VAL A 130 -13.30 -42.19 8.25
N ASN A 131 -13.81 -42.44 7.04
CA ASN A 131 -13.72 -41.51 5.93
C ASN A 131 -14.39 -40.17 6.24
N HIS A 132 -15.59 -40.19 6.83
CA HIS A 132 -16.32 -38.98 7.24
C HIS A 132 -15.50 -38.14 8.21
N MET A 133 -15.02 -38.75 9.29
CA MET A 133 -14.22 -38.05 10.30
C MET A 133 -12.95 -37.42 9.71
N TYR A 134 -12.24 -38.12 8.80
CA TYR A 134 -11.09 -37.52 8.12
C TYR A 134 -11.45 -36.33 7.22
N ASN A 135 -12.59 -36.38 6.51
CA ASN A 135 -13.03 -35.27 5.66
C ASN A 135 -13.44 -34.04 6.48
N ILE A 136 -14.15 -34.25 7.61
CA ILE A 136 -14.48 -33.15 8.53
C ILE A 136 -13.20 -32.56 9.14
N LEU A 137 -12.28 -33.40 9.64
CA LEU A 137 -10.99 -32.92 10.15
C LEU A 137 -10.20 -32.15 9.10
N TYR A 138 -10.22 -32.57 7.84
CA TYR A 138 -9.59 -31.83 6.77
C TYR A 138 -10.18 -30.43 6.61
N LEU A 139 -11.52 -30.28 6.60
CA LEU A 139 -12.17 -28.97 6.55
C LEU A 139 -11.79 -28.11 7.77
N GLU A 140 -11.89 -28.66 8.98
CA GLU A 140 -11.57 -27.92 10.21
C GLU A 140 -10.10 -27.50 10.26
N TYR A 141 -9.19 -28.34 9.75
CA TYR A 141 -7.77 -28.00 9.67
C TYR A 141 -7.46 -26.90 8.67
N GLU A 142 -8.26 -26.74 7.61
CA GLU A 142 -8.16 -25.60 6.70
C GLU A 142 -8.76 -24.35 7.34
N GLY A 143 -9.99 -24.44 7.87
CA GLY A 143 -10.64 -23.32 8.57
C GLY A 143 -9.84 -22.80 9.77
N ALA A 144 -9.19 -23.67 10.55
CA ALA A 144 -8.39 -23.27 11.70
C ALA A 144 -7.16 -22.42 11.33
N LYS A 145 -6.67 -22.48 10.08
CA LYS A 145 -5.57 -21.60 9.63
C LYS A 145 -6.00 -20.15 9.45
N ASP A 146 -7.29 -19.97 9.15
CA ASP A 146 -7.90 -18.68 8.86
C ASP A 146 -8.78 -18.20 10.03
N ASN A 147 -8.67 -18.84 11.20
CA ASN A 147 -9.44 -18.57 12.43
C ASN A 147 -10.95 -18.81 12.32
N PHE A 148 -11.38 -19.70 11.41
CA PHE A 148 -12.77 -20.09 11.20
C PHE A 148 -13.10 -21.54 11.60
N GLY A 149 -12.11 -22.34 12.01
CA GLY A 149 -12.28 -23.75 12.35
C GLY A 149 -12.67 -23.99 13.81
N GLU A 150 -13.50 -25.01 14.06
CA GLU A 150 -13.94 -25.40 15.40
C GLU A 150 -12.93 -26.34 16.07
N THR A 151 -12.13 -25.82 16.99
CA THR A 151 -11.04 -26.56 17.65
C THR A 151 -11.52 -27.70 18.55
N ASN A 152 -12.72 -27.59 19.13
CA ASN A 152 -13.32 -28.65 19.94
C ASN A 152 -13.65 -29.89 19.09
N ARG A 153 -14.22 -29.68 17.91
CA ARG A 153 -14.51 -30.74 16.94
C ARG A 153 -13.25 -31.47 16.48
N ILE A 154 -12.18 -30.70 16.22
CA ILE A 154 -10.85 -31.26 15.94
C ILE A 154 -10.42 -32.20 17.06
N LYS A 155 -10.52 -31.75 18.32
CA LYS A 155 -10.08 -32.52 19.49
C LYS A 155 -10.83 -33.84 19.63
N VAL A 156 -12.16 -33.82 19.49
CA VAL A 156 -13.00 -35.03 19.61
C VAL A 156 -12.67 -36.05 18.52
N TYR A 157 -12.71 -35.66 17.24
CA TYR A 157 -12.42 -36.60 16.15
C TYR A 157 -10.97 -37.07 16.10
N GLU A 158 -9.99 -36.24 16.49
CA GLU A 158 -8.60 -36.71 16.66
C GLU A 158 -8.50 -37.79 17.73
N ASN A 159 -9.16 -37.61 18.88
CA ASN A 159 -9.12 -38.58 19.97
C ASN A 159 -9.74 -39.92 19.57
N ILE A 160 -10.91 -39.89 18.92
CA ILE A 160 -11.61 -41.09 18.43
C ILE A 160 -10.74 -41.83 17.41
N ILE A 161 -10.24 -41.13 16.38
CA ILE A 161 -9.42 -41.77 15.34
C ILE A 161 -8.11 -42.32 15.92
N ARG A 162 -7.47 -41.63 16.87
CA ARG A 162 -6.26 -42.14 17.54
C ARG A 162 -6.53 -43.37 18.37
N LYS A 163 -7.70 -43.45 19.03
CA LYS A 163 -8.12 -44.64 19.79
C LYS A 163 -8.26 -45.84 18.84
N PHE A 164 -8.92 -45.66 17.69
CA PHE A 164 -9.04 -46.71 16.68
C PHE A 164 -7.71 -47.07 16.01
N TYR A 165 -6.83 -46.10 15.79
CA TYR A 165 -5.50 -46.32 15.21
C TYR A 165 -4.60 -47.19 16.10
N LYS A 166 -4.71 -47.06 17.42
CA LYS A 166 -3.89 -47.80 18.41
C LYS A 166 -4.48 -49.13 18.84
N SER A 167 -5.75 -49.39 18.54
CA SER A 167 -6.43 -50.63 18.93
C SER A 167 -6.03 -51.78 18.01
N ASP A 168 -5.83 -52.96 18.57
CA ASP A 168 -5.64 -54.21 17.81
C ASP A 168 -6.97 -54.79 17.29
N GLU A 169 -8.11 -54.32 17.83
CA GLU A 169 -9.45 -54.82 17.52
C GLU A 169 -10.01 -54.25 16.21
N TYR A 170 -9.52 -53.07 15.80
CA TYR A 170 -9.99 -52.35 14.62
C TYR A 170 -8.83 -52.04 13.69
N LYS A 171 -9.04 -52.25 12.39
CA LYS A 171 -8.03 -51.92 11.39
C LYS A 171 -8.49 -50.76 10.52
N ILE A 172 -7.88 -49.60 10.71
CA ILE A 172 -8.08 -48.46 9.80
C ILE A 172 -7.00 -48.47 8.70
N SER A 173 -7.31 -47.91 7.53
CA SER A 173 -6.38 -47.92 6.37
C SER A 173 -5.01 -47.32 6.68
N ALA A 174 -4.95 -46.38 7.63
CA ALA A 174 -3.70 -45.76 8.05
C ALA A 174 -2.72 -46.77 8.70
N ASN A 175 -3.21 -47.84 9.34
CA ASN A 175 -2.40 -48.87 10.01
C ASN A 175 -1.49 -49.60 9.01
N ASP A 176 -1.91 -49.71 7.75
CA ASP A 176 -1.15 -50.37 6.68
C ASP A 176 0.01 -49.53 6.12
N GLY A 177 0.22 -48.30 6.62
CA GLY A 177 1.35 -47.45 6.26
C GLY A 177 1.44 -47.18 4.75
N LEU A 178 2.38 -47.83 4.07
CA LEU A 178 2.60 -47.71 2.61
C LEU A 178 1.55 -48.43 1.78
N LYS A 179 0.85 -49.40 2.37
CA LYS A 179 -0.23 -50.15 1.74
C LYS A 179 -1.61 -49.57 2.07
N ASP A 180 -1.65 -48.37 2.66
CA ASP A 180 -2.88 -47.61 2.91
C ASP A 180 -3.78 -47.61 1.67
N ALA A 181 -5.01 -48.06 1.85
CA ALA A 181 -5.96 -48.30 0.77
C ALA A 181 -6.23 -47.03 -0.06
N ALA A 182 -6.28 -45.85 0.57
CA ALA A 182 -6.48 -44.59 -0.14
C ALA A 182 -5.30 -44.26 -1.05
N LEU A 183 -4.06 -44.45 -0.57
CA LEU A 183 -2.85 -44.21 -1.34
C LEU A 183 -2.69 -45.25 -2.46
N LYS A 184 -3.06 -46.51 -2.20
CA LYS A 184 -3.07 -47.59 -3.19
C LYS A 184 -4.09 -47.32 -4.30
N ASN A 185 -5.29 -46.86 -3.97
CA ASN A 185 -6.32 -46.52 -4.96
C ASN A 185 -5.84 -45.39 -5.88
N ILE A 186 -5.24 -44.33 -5.32
CA ILE A 186 -4.65 -43.25 -6.12
C ILE A 186 -3.53 -43.79 -7.03
N LYS A 187 -2.67 -44.68 -6.52
CA LYS A 187 -1.61 -45.30 -7.32
C LYS A 187 -2.18 -46.12 -8.49
N ASN A 188 -3.20 -46.91 -8.24
CA ASN A 188 -3.86 -47.73 -9.27
C ASN A 188 -4.56 -46.86 -10.31
N GLU A 189 -5.23 -45.79 -9.88
CA GLU A 189 -5.90 -44.84 -10.77
C GLU A 189 -4.89 -44.13 -11.67
N ILE A 190 -3.73 -43.73 -11.13
CA ILE A 190 -2.63 -43.17 -11.93
C ILE A 190 -2.18 -44.15 -13.03
N ILE A 191 -2.04 -45.45 -12.70
CA ILE A 191 -1.65 -46.48 -13.67
C ILE A 191 -2.74 -46.69 -14.72
N LYS A 192 -4.02 -46.70 -14.31
CA LYS A 192 -5.17 -46.85 -15.20
C LYS A 192 -5.26 -45.70 -16.20
N ILE A 193 -5.17 -44.46 -15.74
CA ILE A 193 -5.18 -43.25 -16.58
C ILE A 193 -4.01 -43.22 -17.56
N GLU A 194 -2.84 -43.71 -17.13
CA GLU A 194 -1.68 -43.78 -18.03
C GLU A 194 -1.89 -44.81 -19.16
N ASN A 195 -2.54 -45.93 -18.84
CA ASN A 195 -2.82 -46.99 -19.80
C ASN A 195 -4.06 -46.71 -20.67
N ASP A 196 -4.85 -45.69 -20.34
CA ASP A 196 -6.03 -45.30 -21.11
C ASP A 196 -5.61 -44.75 -22.48
N GLU A 197 -6.09 -45.35 -23.57
CA GLU A 197 -5.72 -44.98 -24.95
C GLU A 197 -6.47 -43.76 -25.47
N TYR A 198 -7.60 -43.40 -24.87
CA TYR A 198 -8.50 -42.35 -25.35
C TYR A 198 -8.14 -40.97 -24.79
N LEU A 199 -7.54 -40.90 -23.60
CA LEU A 199 -7.14 -39.63 -23.00
C LEU A 199 -5.96 -38.99 -23.73
N LYS A 200 -6.04 -37.68 -24.00
CA LYS A 200 -4.92 -36.90 -24.51
C LYS A 200 -3.89 -36.62 -23.42
N TRP A 201 -2.66 -36.29 -23.81
CA TRP A 201 -1.56 -36.10 -22.86
C TRP A 201 -1.84 -34.98 -21.84
N ASP A 202 -2.40 -33.87 -22.28
CA ASP A 202 -2.80 -32.72 -21.47
C ASP A 202 -3.94 -33.05 -20.49
N GLU A 203 -4.92 -33.84 -20.93
CA GLU A 203 -6.00 -34.35 -20.09
C GLU A 203 -5.44 -35.26 -18.98
N ARG A 204 -4.53 -36.18 -19.31
CA ARG A 204 -3.83 -37.02 -18.33
C ARG A 204 -3.02 -36.19 -17.33
N GLN A 205 -2.29 -35.17 -17.78
CA GLN A 205 -1.54 -34.28 -16.87
C GLN A 205 -2.46 -33.53 -15.90
N THR A 206 -3.63 -33.09 -16.38
CA THR A 206 -4.62 -32.40 -15.55
C THR A 206 -5.18 -33.33 -14.48
N ILE A 207 -5.51 -34.57 -14.85
CA ILE A 207 -6.00 -35.58 -13.90
C ILE A 207 -4.90 -35.95 -12.90
N PHE A 208 -3.64 -36.10 -13.34
CA PHE A 208 -2.51 -36.36 -12.44
C PHE A 208 -2.27 -35.23 -11.45
N LYS A 209 -2.45 -33.97 -11.87
CA LYS A 209 -2.36 -32.82 -10.96
C LYS A 209 -3.43 -32.91 -9.87
N LYS A 210 -4.69 -33.17 -10.25
CA LYS A 210 -5.81 -33.36 -9.30
C LYS A 210 -5.56 -34.52 -8.33
N LEU A 211 -5.14 -35.69 -8.83
CA LEU A 211 -4.82 -36.85 -7.99
C LEU A 211 -3.65 -36.58 -7.03
N ARG A 212 -2.65 -35.79 -7.46
CA ARG A 212 -1.54 -35.37 -6.59
C ARG A 212 -1.98 -34.42 -5.49
N GLU A 213 -2.88 -33.48 -5.80
CA GLU A 213 -3.48 -32.56 -4.83
C GLU A 213 -4.31 -33.34 -3.80
N ILE A 214 -5.19 -34.23 -4.25
CA ILE A 214 -5.98 -35.13 -3.38
C ILE A 214 -5.07 -35.92 -2.45
N ARG A 215 -4.01 -36.53 -2.98
CA ARG A 215 -3.03 -37.26 -2.16
C ARG A 215 -2.35 -36.36 -1.12
N GLY A 216 -1.98 -35.14 -1.50
CA GLY A 216 -1.40 -34.16 -0.58
C GLY A 216 -2.33 -33.83 0.59
N LYS A 217 -3.63 -33.71 0.31
CA LYS A 217 -4.67 -33.52 1.34
C LYS A 217 -4.73 -34.72 2.29
N ILE A 218 -4.81 -35.94 1.76
CA ILE A 218 -4.84 -37.18 2.57
C ILE A 218 -3.62 -37.28 3.49
N LEU A 219 -2.42 -37.10 2.94
CA LEU A 219 -1.17 -37.21 3.71
C LEU A 219 -1.12 -36.15 4.82
N LYS A 220 -1.43 -34.90 4.52
CA LYS A 220 -1.43 -33.79 5.50
C LYS A 220 -2.41 -34.05 6.64
N THR A 221 -3.64 -34.48 6.32
CA THR A 221 -4.68 -34.77 7.31
C THR A 221 -4.28 -35.96 8.18
N LYS A 222 -3.95 -37.12 7.59
CA LYS A 222 -3.55 -38.31 8.35
C LYS A 222 -2.28 -38.09 9.18
N ARG A 223 -1.31 -37.33 8.67
CA ARG A 223 -0.08 -36.98 9.40
C ARG A 223 -0.38 -36.19 10.66
N ARG A 224 -1.27 -35.17 10.57
CA ARG A 224 -1.66 -34.35 11.72
C ARG A 224 -2.45 -35.16 12.74
N VAL A 225 -3.44 -35.92 12.30
CA VAL A 225 -4.26 -36.76 13.18
C VAL A 225 -3.40 -37.77 13.93
N HIS A 226 -2.52 -38.50 13.24
CA HIS A 226 -1.71 -39.57 13.84
C HIS A 226 -0.37 -39.12 14.44
N ASN A 227 -0.09 -37.82 14.41
CA ASN A 227 1.19 -37.24 14.82
C ASN A 227 2.42 -37.95 14.22
N ARG A 228 2.33 -38.31 12.93
CA ARG A 228 3.42 -39.01 12.23
C ARG A 228 4.53 -38.04 11.84
N SER A 229 5.78 -38.47 11.97
CA SER A 229 6.92 -37.70 11.43
C SER A 229 6.88 -37.69 9.90
N PHE A 230 7.29 -36.57 9.30
CA PHE A 230 7.35 -36.41 7.84
C PHE A 230 8.14 -37.54 7.15
N PHE A 231 9.24 -37.98 7.77
CA PHE A 231 10.12 -39.01 7.21
C PHE A 231 9.55 -40.43 7.23
N SER A 232 8.67 -40.76 8.18
CA SER A 232 8.12 -42.11 8.29
C SER A 232 6.93 -42.35 7.36
N TYR A 233 6.24 -41.29 6.92
CA TYR A 233 5.01 -41.42 6.12
C TYR A 233 5.10 -40.72 4.76
N ASP A 234 5.52 -39.46 4.69
CA ASP A 234 5.51 -38.69 3.44
C ASP A 234 6.72 -38.98 2.55
N PHE A 235 7.90 -39.15 3.16
CA PHE A 235 9.14 -39.41 2.43
C PHE A 235 9.13 -40.75 1.69
N ILE A 236 8.56 -41.80 2.30
CA ILE A 236 8.50 -43.12 1.67
C ILE A 236 7.44 -43.13 0.54
N VAL A 237 6.35 -42.38 0.68
CA VAL A 237 5.39 -42.15 -0.41
C VAL A 237 6.04 -41.33 -1.54
N PHE A 238 6.90 -40.37 -1.22
CA PHE A 238 7.71 -39.65 -2.21
C PHE A 238 8.67 -40.57 -2.98
N LEU A 239 9.35 -41.49 -2.29
CA LEU A 239 10.25 -42.46 -2.93
C LEU A 239 9.48 -43.43 -3.84
N THR A 240 8.32 -43.91 -3.40
CA THR A 240 7.43 -44.76 -4.21
C THR A 240 6.95 -44.03 -5.47
N ASN A 241 6.74 -42.72 -5.39
CA ASN A 241 6.44 -41.87 -6.54
C ASN A 241 7.62 -41.68 -7.48
N PHE A 242 8.83 -41.56 -6.95
CA PHE A 242 10.04 -41.48 -7.75
C PHE A 242 10.22 -42.77 -8.56
N ILE A 243 10.03 -43.93 -7.93
CA ILE A 243 10.04 -45.24 -8.59
C ILE A 243 8.94 -45.34 -9.65
N LEU A 244 7.71 -44.91 -9.32
CA LEU A 244 6.59 -44.94 -10.26
C LEU A 244 6.84 -44.01 -11.46
N ARG A 245 7.38 -42.80 -11.25
CA ARG A 245 7.82 -41.90 -12.33
C ARG A 245 8.90 -42.55 -13.19
N PHE A 246 9.86 -43.23 -12.58
CA PHE A 246 10.91 -43.92 -13.32
C PHE A 246 10.35 -45.07 -14.17
N GLN A 247 9.39 -45.83 -13.65
CA GLN A 247 8.66 -46.86 -14.40
C GLN A 247 7.85 -46.26 -15.56
N LEU A 248 7.20 -45.11 -15.36
CA LEU A 248 6.47 -44.38 -16.39
C LEU A 248 7.39 -43.83 -17.50
N ILE A 249 8.54 -43.27 -17.12
CA ILE A 249 9.56 -42.79 -18.06
C ILE A 249 10.06 -43.93 -18.95
N LYS A 250 10.30 -45.11 -18.38
CA LYS A 250 10.70 -46.31 -19.13
C LYS A 250 9.62 -46.81 -20.10
N ARG A 251 8.34 -46.70 -19.73
CA ARG A 251 7.23 -47.22 -20.56
C ARG A 251 6.93 -46.37 -21.80
N ARG A 252 7.12 -45.04 -21.75
CA ARG A 252 6.92 -44.16 -22.91
C ARG A 252 8.00 -43.05 -22.96
N PRO A 253 9.22 -43.36 -23.40
CA PRO A 253 10.34 -42.42 -23.38
C PRO A 253 10.07 -41.20 -24.25
N VAL A 254 9.45 -41.36 -25.43
CA VAL A 254 9.21 -40.27 -26.39
C VAL A 254 8.16 -39.27 -25.90
N ASN A 255 7.08 -39.72 -25.28
CA ASN A 255 6.05 -38.83 -24.72
C ASN A 255 6.55 -38.09 -23.46
N ASN A 256 7.38 -38.76 -22.65
CA ASN A 256 8.02 -38.11 -21.50
C ASN A 256 9.13 -37.14 -21.92
N LEU A 257 9.86 -37.43 -23.01
CA LEU A 257 10.83 -36.50 -23.60
C LEU A 257 10.11 -35.28 -24.20
N ARG A 258 9.02 -35.49 -24.96
CA ARG A 258 8.15 -34.39 -25.42
C ARG A 258 7.56 -33.61 -24.27
N GLY A 259 7.12 -34.26 -23.19
CA GLY A 259 6.63 -33.60 -21.98
C GLY A 259 7.72 -32.87 -21.19
N PHE A 260 8.96 -33.36 -21.19
CA PHE A 260 10.11 -32.73 -20.56
C PHE A 260 10.57 -31.50 -21.35
N ILE A 261 10.68 -31.65 -22.68
CA ILE A 261 10.91 -30.57 -23.63
C ILE A 261 9.79 -29.55 -23.51
N TYR A 262 8.53 -29.97 -23.51
CA TYR A 262 7.40 -29.07 -23.24
C TYR A 262 7.60 -28.37 -21.89
N ARG A 263 7.78 -29.08 -20.78
CA ARG A 263 7.92 -28.44 -19.46
C ARG A 263 9.09 -27.44 -19.36
N HIS A 264 10.22 -27.68 -20.03
CA HIS A 264 11.41 -26.82 -19.96
C HIS A 264 11.55 -25.83 -21.13
N THR A 265 10.78 -25.97 -22.21
CA THR A 265 10.82 -25.08 -23.38
C THR A 265 9.41 -24.66 -23.80
N ILE A 266 8.64 -25.50 -24.48
CA ILE A 266 7.36 -25.12 -25.14
C ILE A 266 6.27 -24.72 -24.13
N GLY A 267 6.23 -25.35 -22.97
CA GLY A 267 5.35 -25.12 -21.85
C GLY A 267 5.75 -23.93 -20.99
N HIS A 268 7.03 -23.56 -20.92
CA HIS A 268 7.42 -22.24 -20.39
C HIS A 268 7.05 -21.13 -21.37
N VAL A 269 7.15 -21.39 -22.68
CA VAL A 269 6.70 -20.46 -23.72
C VAL A 269 5.17 -20.36 -23.76
N LEU A 270 4.45 -21.48 -23.65
CA LEU A 270 2.99 -21.52 -23.63
C LEU A 270 2.44 -21.00 -22.30
N TRP A 271 3.03 -21.36 -21.16
CA TRP A 271 2.75 -20.71 -19.89
C TRP A 271 3.11 -19.24 -19.94
N PHE A 272 4.22 -18.83 -20.56
CA PHE A 272 4.52 -17.41 -20.75
C PHE A 272 3.48 -16.75 -21.62
N THR A 273 3.01 -17.35 -22.71
CA THR A 273 1.97 -16.77 -23.57
C THR A 273 0.57 -16.84 -22.95
N GLN A 274 0.27 -17.84 -22.13
CA GLN A 274 -1.05 -18.03 -21.49
C GLN A 274 -1.13 -17.28 -20.16
N THR A 275 -0.04 -17.18 -19.42
CA THR A 275 0.15 -16.26 -18.28
C THR A 275 0.23 -14.84 -18.81
N ALA A 276 0.90 -14.57 -19.93
CA ALA A 276 0.82 -13.27 -20.58
C ALA A 276 -0.60 -13.02 -21.11
N ARG A 277 -1.36 -14.00 -21.62
CA ARG A 277 -2.74 -13.78 -22.13
C ARG A 277 -3.80 -13.68 -21.03
N ASN A 278 -3.70 -14.49 -19.97
CA ASN A 278 -4.63 -14.48 -18.83
C ASN A 278 -4.27 -13.39 -17.82
N ASN A 279 -2.98 -13.12 -17.64
CA ASN A 279 -2.50 -11.91 -17.01
C ASN A 279 -2.19 -10.85 -18.05
N ILE A 280 -2.77 -10.84 -19.26
CA ILE A 280 -2.69 -9.61 -20.08
C ILE A 280 -3.58 -8.63 -19.33
N GLY A 281 -4.76 -9.02 -18.86
CA GLY A 281 -5.55 -8.19 -17.94
C GLY A 281 -4.80 -7.83 -16.65
N PHE A 282 -4.14 -8.79 -15.98
CA PHE A 282 -3.51 -8.58 -14.67
C PHE A 282 -2.06 -8.08 -14.71
N ALA A 283 -1.34 -8.21 -15.82
CA ALA A 283 0.00 -7.69 -16.08
C ALA A 283 -0.03 -6.50 -17.03
N VAL A 284 -1.10 -6.25 -17.78
CA VAL A 284 -1.46 -4.90 -18.22
C VAL A 284 -2.01 -4.14 -17.02
N ALA A 285 -2.81 -4.73 -16.13
CA ALA A 285 -3.10 -4.10 -14.84
C ALA A 285 -1.80 -3.93 -14.05
N MET A 286 -0.98 -4.91 -13.71
CA MET A 286 0.26 -4.67 -12.96
C MET A 286 1.35 -3.91 -13.75
N ALA A 287 1.41 -3.88 -15.08
CA ALA A 287 2.31 -2.98 -15.81
C ALA A 287 1.73 -1.57 -15.99
N ILE A 288 0.42 -1.39 -15.84
CA ILE A 288 -0.24 -0.09 -15.67
C ILE A 288 -0.17 0.24 -14.17
N TRP A 289 -0.99 -0.37 -13.34
CA TRP A 289 -1.02 -0.30 -11.88
C TRP A 289 0.31 -0.44 -11.13
N THR A 290 1.23 -1.40 -11.32
CA THR A 290 2.42 -1.49 -10.43
C THR A 290 3.45 -0.38 -10.66
N PRO A 291 3.77 0.02 -11.91
CA PRO A 291 4.36 1.31 -12.17
C PRO A 291 3.47 2.40 -11.61
N PHE A 292 2.18 2.50 -11.92
CA PHE A 292 1.30 3.57 -11.42
C PHE A 292 1.24 3.68 -9.88
N THR A 293 1.25 2.61 -9.09
CA THR A 293 1.15 2.63 -7.63
C THR A 293 2.51 2.96 -7.03
N PHE A 294 3.61 2.42 -7.56
CA PHE A 294 4.95 2.85 -7.15
C PHE A 294 5.25 4.29 -7.59
N TYR A 295 4.73 4.72 -8.73
CA TYR A 295 4.91 6.02 -9.41
C TYR A 295 3.96 7.12 -8.90
N PHE A 296 2.77 6.78 -8.39
CA PHE A 296 1.90 7.69 -7.64
C PHE A 296 2.36 7.84 -6.19
N ILE A 297 3.01 6.82 -5.62
CA ILE A 297 3.55 6.88 -4.25
C ILE A 297 4.94 7.55 -4.21
N THR A 298 5.73 7.55 -5.30
CA THR A 298 7.14 8.05 -5.29
C THR A 298 7.48 9.22 -6.24
N GLN A 299 6.49 9.98 -6.72
CA GLN A 299 6.61 11.32 -7.37
C GLN A 299 6.77 11.40 -8.92
N PRO A 300 6.87 12.63 -9.48
CA PRO A 300 6.10 13.13 -10.62
C PRO A 300 6.61 12.62 -11.98
N ILE A 301 5.78 11.80 -12.60
CA ILE A 301 5.48 11.69 -14.02
C ILE A 301 6.65 11.81 -15.04
N ASN A 302 7.16 10.65 -15.46
CA ASN A 302 7.88 10.43 -16.71
C ASN A 302 7.03 10.85 -17.96
N PRO A 303 7.52 11.77 -18.80
CA PRO A 303 6.88 12.30 -20.01
C PRO A 303 6.58 11.28 -21.10
N HIS A 304 7.39 10.22 -21.22
CA HIS A 304 7.19 9.18 -22.23
C HIS A 304 5.96 8.33 -21.90
N ALA A 305 5.70 8.07 -20.61
CA ALA A 305 4.50 7.39 -20.17
C ALA A 305 3.23 8.23 -20.41
N MET A 306 3.28 9.56 -20.20
CA MET A 306 2.13 10.42 -20.50
C MET A 306 1.88 10.64 -22.00
N TRP A 307 2.92 10.66 -22.84
CA TRP A 307 2.74 10.69 -24.29
C TRP A 307 2.10 9.41 -24.83
N VAL A 308 2.51 8.25 -24.30
CA VAL A 308 1.91 6.95 -24.65
C VAL A 308 0.46 6.85 -24.17
N VAL A 309 0.16 7.29 -22.94
CA VAL A 309 -1.21 7.30 -22.40
C VAL A 309 -2.10 8.30 -23.16
N GLY A 310 -1.60 9.48 -23.51
CA GLY A 310 -2.34 10.45 -24.33
C GLY A 310 -2.65 9.93 -25.74
N LYS A 311 -1.70 9.24 -26.37
CA LYS A 311 -1.92 8.58 -27.67
C LYS A 311 -2.85 7.38 -27.59
N LEU A 312 -2.74 6.54 -26.56
CA LEU A 312 -3.65 5.40 -26.34
C LEU A 312 -5.07 5.86 -26.08
N ARG A 313 -5.26 6.94 -25.31
CA ARG A 313 -6.57 7.53 -25.04
C ARG A 313 -7.19 8.13 -26.31
N ASN A 314 -6.43 8.91 -27.09
CA ASN A 314 -6.93 9.43 -28.38
C ASN A 314 -7.18 8.33 -29.41
N ALA A 315 -6.36 7.28 -29.44
CA ALA A 315 -6.59 6.13 -30.30
C ALA A 315 -7.85 5.35 -29.89
N TYR A 316 -8.09 5.20 -28.58
CA TYR A 316 -9.30 4.55 -28.05
C TYR A 316 -10.56 5.35 -28.39
N LEU A 317 -10.54 6.67 -28.16
CA LEU A 317 -11.67 7.57 -28.51
C LEU A 317 -11.97 7.56 -30.01
N ASN A 318 -10.93 7.58 -30.86
CA ASN A 318 -11.12 7.50 -32.32
C ASN A 318 -11.64 6.13 -32.78
N VAL A 319 -11.21 5.04 -32.14
CA VAL A 319 -11.71 3.68 -32.45
C VAL A 319 -13.15 3.52 -31.98
N GLU A 320 -13.50 4.10 -30.83
CA GLU A 320 -14.87 4.12 -30.32
C GLU A 320 -15.81 4.94 -31.23
N GLU A 321 -15.37 6.10 -31.72
CA GLU A 321 -16.10 6.88 -32.74
C GLU A 321 -16.33 6.10 -34.04
N VAL A 322 -15.33 5.35 -34.50
CA VAL A 322 -15.45 4.52 -35.72
C VAL A 322 -16.41 3.34 -35.51
N ILE A 323 -16.34 2.67 -34.36
CA ILE A 323 -17.24 1.55 -34.00
C ILE A 323 -18.70 2.03 -33.83
N LEU A 324 -18.90 3.26 -33.34
CA LEU A 324 -20.22 3.87 -33.20
C LEU A 324 -20.80 4.32 -34.56
N GLN A 325 -19.96 4.75 -35.50
CA GLN A 325 -20.39 5.08 -36.86
C GLN A 325 -20.73 3.85 -37.72
N GLU A 326 -20.01 2.73 -37.56
CA GLU A 326 -20.27 1.49 -38.35
C GLU A 326 -21.58 0.79 -37.97
N ASN A 327 -22.08 0.94 -36.75
CA ASN A 327 -23.25 0.20 -36.26
C ASN A 327 -24.61 0.87 -36.52
N ASN A 328 -24.67 2.02 -37.21
CA ASN A 328 -25.92 2.74 -37.54
C ASN A 328 -26.92 2.90 -36.35
N LEU A 329 -26.42 2.88 -35.12
CA LEU A 329 -27.18 3.13 -33.90
C LEU A 329 -27.25 4.65 -33.67
N LYS A 330 -28.08 5.33 -34.47
CA LYS A 330 -28.32 6.78 -34.32
C LYS A 330 -29.14 7.16 -33.07
N ASP A 331 -29.40 6.23 -32.15
CA ASP A 331 -30.30 6.47 -31.00
C ASP A 331 -29.82 5.88 -29.65
N VAL A 332 -28.50 5.69 -29.49
CA VAL A 332 -27.89 5.31 -28.18
C VAL A 332 -26.96 6.42 -27.66
N THR A 333 -27.28 7.67 -27.97
CA THR A 333 -26.52 8.85 -27.51
C THR A 333 -26.83 9.29 -26.08
N ASN A 334 -27.66 8.58 -25.31
CA ASN A 334 -28.14 9.08 -24.01
C ASN A 334 -27.81 8.22 -22.76
N LYS A 335 -26.88 7.26 -22.81
CA LYS A 335 -26.37 6.59 -21.58
C LYS A 335 -24.87 6.24 -21.63
N LEU A 336 -24.06 7.22 -22.00
CA LEU A 336 -22.64 7.32 -21.67
C LEU A 336 -22.42 8.74 -21.15
N ASP A 337 -21.86 8.87 -19.95
CA ASP A 337 -21.66 10.09 -19.14
C ASP A 337 -21.88 11.42 -19.89
N MET A 338 -23.14 11.83 -19.94
CA MET A 338 -23.51 13.16 -20.38
C MET A 338 -23.26 14.13 -19.24
N ILE A 339 -22.09 14.76 -19.25
CA ILE A 339 -21.91 16.07 -18.61
C ILE A 339 -22.90 17.02 -19.27
N ASN A 340 -23.81 17.56 -18.47
CA ASN A 340 -24.82 18.51 -18.92
C ASN A 340 -24.13 19.84 -19.25
N THR A 341 -23.72 20.02 -20.51
CA THR A 341 -23.05 21.22 -21.02
C THR A 341 -23.96 22.46 -21.10
N ALA A 342 -25.23 22.33 -20.69
CA ALA A 342 -26.18 23.44 -20.61
C ALA A 342 -25.86 24.47 -19.50
N LEU A 343 -24.95 24.17 -18.56
CA LEU A 343 -24.49 25.13 -17.55
C LEU A 343 -23.35 26.04 -18.05
N ALA A 344 -22.82 25.82 -19.27
CA ALA A 344 -21.75 26.61 -19.85
C ALA A 344 -22.22 27.92 -20.55
N ALA A 345 -23.45 28.37 -20.30
CA ALA A 345 -23.98 29.60 -20.88
C ALA A 345 -24.49 30.59 -19.81
N ASN A 346 -23.69 31.62 -19.59
CA ASN A 346 -24.04 32.94 -19.05
C ASN A 346 -24.76 33.01 -17.69
N LYS A 347 -24.02 33.46 -16.67
CA LYS A 347 -24.53 34.54 -15.83
C LYS A 347 -23.44 35.56 -15.48
N LYS A 348 -23.71 36.79 -15.92
CA LYS A 348 -23.01 38.01 -15.53
C LYS A 348 -22.92 38.10 -14.00
N SER A 349 -21.80 38.65 -13.57
CA SER A 349 -21.46 39.11 -12.22
C SER A 349 -22.66 39.66 -11.44
N ASP A 350 -22.89 39.08 -10.28
CA ASP A 350 -23.22 39.76 -9.03
C ASP A 350 -22.78 38.82 -7.91
N VAL A 351 -22.11 39.35 -6.89
CA VAL A 351 -21.48 38.56 -5.81
C VAL A 351 -22.54 37.69 -5.13
N LYS A 352 -22.57 36.41 -5.52
CA LYS A 352 -23.38 35.37 -4.89
C LYS A 352 -22.44 34.57 -4.03
N VAL A 353 -22.77 34.46 -2.75
CA VAL A 353 -22.21 33.43 -1.88
C VAL A 353 -22.37 32.11 -2.62
N GLU A 354 -21.24 31.52 -3.03
CA GLU A 354 -21.25 30.28 -3.80
C GLU A 354 -21.99 29.21 -2.98
N PRO A 355 -22.87 28.42 -3.61
CA PRO A 355 -23.49 27.28 -2.93
C PRO A 355 -22.38 26.35 -2.40
N GLN A 356 -22.60 25.73 -1.24
CA GLN A 356 -21.69 24.67 -0.79
C GLN A 356 -21.68 23.55 -1.85
N VAL A 357 -20.60 23.53 -2.64
CA VAL A 357 -20.35 22.48 -3.63
C VAL A 357 -19.89 21.24 -2.87
N ASP A 358 -20.52 20.09 -3.14
CA ASP A 358 -20.11 18.82 -2.55
C ASP A 358 -18.67 18.49 -2.96
N TRP A 359 -17.95 17.76 -2.10
CA TRP A 359 -16.56 17.38 -2.39
C TRP A 359 -16.43 16.61 -3.71
N HIS A 360 -17.40 15.76 -4.04
CA HIS A 360 -17.39 14.98 -5.28
C HIS A 360 -17.54 15.86 -6.51
N ASP A 361 -18.48 16.81 -6.46
CA ASP A 361 -18.70 17.77 -7.55
C ASP A 361 -17.45 18.63 -7.75
N ARG A 362 -16.88 19.13 -6.65
CA ARG A 362 -15.63 19.90 -6.69
C ARG A 362 -14.47 19.09 -7.27
N MET A 363 -14.35 17.81 -6.93
CA MET A 363 -13.30 16.94 -7.47
C MET A 363 -13.53 16.60 -8.94
N SER A 364 -14.80 16.46 -9.36
CA SER A 364 -15.20 16.31 -10.76
C SER A 364 -14.79 17.54 -11.57
N ASP A 365 -15.04 18.74 -11.05
CA ASP A 365 -14.63 20.00 -11.68
C ASP A 365 -13.10 20.12 -11.78
N PHE A 366 -12.35 19.74 -10.74
CA PHE A 366 -10.89 19.69 -10.81
C PHE A 366 -10.39 18.68 -11.86
N LYS A 367 -11.06 17.53 -11.99
CA LYS A 367 -10.74 16.56 -13.03
C LYS A 367 -11.03 17.12 -14.43
N ALA A 368 -12.15 17.81 -14.61
CA ALA A 368 -12.47 18.49 -15.86
C ALA A 368 -11.43 19.56 -16.21
N MET A 369 -11.04 20.37 -15.23
CA MET A 369 -9.96 21.36 -15.37
C MET A 369 -8.64 20.68 -15.76
N GLN A 370 -8.28 19.57 -15.11
CA GLN A 370 -7.06 18.83 -15.43
C GLN A 370 -7.10 18.32 -16.88
N ILE A 371 -8.23 17.75 -17.32
CA ILE A 371 -8.38 17.25 -18.70
C ILE A 371 -8.23 18.40 -19.70
N ALA A 372 -8.88 19.54 -19.46
CA ALA A 372 -8.75 20.72 -20.33
C ALA A 372 -7.30 21.23 -20.37
N TYR A 373 -6.63 21.28 -19.21
CA TYR A 373 -5.23 21.65 -19.11
C TYR A 373 -4.30 20.66 -19.84
N GLU A 374 -4.59 19.36 -19.79
CA GLU A 374 -3.85 18.30 -20.49
C GLU A 374 -4.08 18.29 -22.00
N ALA A 375 -5.26 18.71 -22.47
CA ALA A 375 -5.55 18.83 -23.90
C ALA A 375 -4.82 20.01 -24.54
N ASP A 376 -4.62 21.11 -23.80
CA ASP A 376 -4.07 22.35 -24.32
C ASP A 376 -2.53 22.45 -24.34
N LEU A 377 -1.82 21.64 -23.54
CA LEU A 377 -0.36 21.71 -23.41
C LEU A 377 0.30 20.37 -23.73
N VAL A 378 1.31 20.40 -24.61
CA VAL A 378 2.16 19.24 -24.89
C VAL A 378 2.94 18.87 -23.61
N PRO A 379 3.18 17.57 -23.29
CA PRO A 379 3.83 17.17 -22.04
C PRO A 379 5.15 17.90 -21.73
N ALA A 380 5.98 18.17 -22.74
CA ALA A 380 7.23 18.92 -22.60
C ALA A 380 7.00 20.34 -22.06
N GLU A 381 6.03 21.07 -22.60
CA GLU A 381 5.68 22.43 -22.18
C GLU A 381 5.20 22.45 -20.73
N ARG A 382 4.44 21.44 -20.31
CA ARG A 382 3.95 21.33 -18.93
C ARG A 382 5.07 21.13 -17.92
N PHE A 383 5.96 20.17 -18.15
CA PHE A 383 7.05 19.88 -17.22
C PHE A 383 8.07 21.01 -17.19
N GLY A 384 8.40 21.57 -18.36
CA GLY A 384 9.26 22.75 -18.44
C GLY A 384 8.68 23.96 -17.72
N ARG A 385 7.36 24.16 -17.76
CA ARG A 385 6.68 25.18 -16.97
C ARG A 385 6.84 24.94 -15.48
N ILE A 386 6.59 23.73 -14.99
CA ILE A 386 6.74 23.39 -13.56
C ILE A 386 8.19 23.60 -13.12
N GLU A 387 9.14 23.08 -13.90
CA GLU A 387 10.57 23.21 -13.62
C GLU A 387 10.98 24.68 -13.57
N GLN A 388 10.51 25.50 -14.51
CA GLN A 388 10.71 26.94 -14.48
C GLN A 388 10.21 27.58 -13.18
N PHE A 389 8.96 27.31 -12.81
CA PHE A 389 8.37 27.88 -11.61
C PHE A 389 9.12 27.46 -10.36
N GLU A 390 9.48 26.18 -10.23
CA GLU A 390 10.15 25.68 -9.04
C GLU A 390 11.60 26.15 -8.92
N THR A 391 12.36 26.10 -10.01
CA THR A 391 13.81 26.34 -9.98
C THR A 391 14.20 27.76 -10.39
N GLN A 392 13.65 28.32 -11.47
CA GLN A 392 14.03 29.66 -11.93
C GLN A 392 13.36 30.78 -11.12
N PHE A 393 12.17 30.52 -10.58
CA PHE A 393 11.38 31.54 -9.85
C PHE A 393 11.27 31.28 -8.36
N ASN A 394 10.66 30.17 -7.94
CA ASN A 394 10.25 29.95 -6.55
C ASN A 394 11.46 29.85 -5.60
N PHE A 395 12.47 29.02 -5.90
CA PHE A 395 13.64 28.92 -5.02
C PHE A 395 14.35 30.27 -4.81
N PRO A 396 14.73 31.03 -5.87
CA PRO A 396 15.35 32.35 -5.69
C PRO A 396 14.44 33.35 -4.99
N LEU A 397 13.12 33.32 -5.27
CA LEU A 397 12.15 34.21 -4.64
C LEU A 397 12.02 33.94 -3.14
N THR A 398 11.98 32.68 -2.73
CA THR A 398 11.94 32.29 -1.31
C THR A 398 13.22 32.73 -0.60
N ALA A 399 14.38 32.53 -1.21
CA ALA A 399 15.66 32.99 -0.65
C ALA A 399 15.70 34.51 -0.48
N GLU A 400 15.23 35.25 -1.49
CA GLU A 400 15.16 36.70 -1.41
C GLU A 400 14.12 37.20 -0.40
N ALA A 401 12.94 36.59 -0.33
CA ALA A 401 11.93 36.94 0.67
C ALA A 401 12.47 36.75 2.09
N ALA A 402 13.11 35.60 2.35
CA ALA A 402 13.73 35.32 3.64
C ALA A 402 14.82 36.33 3.99
N TRP A 403 15.73 36.61 3.05
CA TRP A 403 16.78 37.60 3.24
C TRP A 403 16.22 39.00 3.48
N MET A 404 15.24 39.44 2.70
CA MET A 404 14.66 40.78 2.81
C MET A 404 13.90 40.97 4.13
N GLU A 405 13.20 39.95 4.61
CA GLU A 405 12.59 39.98 5.94
C GLU A 405 13.66 40.09 7.04
N MET A 406 14.77 39.35 6.92
CA MET A 406 15.91 39.48 7.83
C MET A 406 16.54 40.89 7.77
N GLU A 407 16.64 41.53 6.58
CA GLU A 407 17.10 42.93 6.47
C GLU A 407 16.15 43.89 7.19
N MET A 408 14.85 43.73 7.01
CA MET A 408 13.85 44.55 7.69
C MET A 408 13.94 44.36 9.21
N TYR A 409 14.17 43.13 9.66
CA TYR A 409 14.36 42.84 11.07
C TYR A 409 15.64 43.46 11.63
N VAL A 410 16.79 43.32 10.95
CA VAL A 410 18.05 43.97 11.36
C VAL A 410 17.89 45.50 11.44
N LYS A 411 17.21 46.13 10.47
CA LYS A 411 16.92 47.57 10.52
C LYS A 411 16.04 47.95 11.71
N ALA A 412 15.07 47.11 12.05
CA ALA A 412 14.22 47.32 13.21
C ALA A 412 15.00 47.17 14.52
N LEU A 413 15.91 46.19 14.61
CA LEU A 413 16.83 46.02 15.74
C LEU A 413 17.78 47.22 15.90
N ASP A 414 18.34 47.71 14.79
CA ASP A 414 19.22 48.89 14.79
C ASP A 414 18.47 50.14 15.24
N SER A 415 17.25 50.34 14.73
CA SER A 415 16.37 51.42 15.18
C SER A 415 16.06 51.34 16.67
N ALA A 416 15.83 50.13 17.19
CA ALA A 416 15.60 49.90 18.62
C ALA A 416 16.87 50.12 19.47
N LEU A 417 18.07 49.83 18.95
CA LEU A 417 19.34 50.07 19.63
C LEU A 417 19.76 51.54 19.64
N ASP A 418 19.49 52.26 18.55
CA ASP A 418 19.92 53.64 18.32
C ASP A 418 18.96 54.69 18.91
N PHE A 419 17.80 54.31 19.43
CA PHE A 419 16.81 55.25 19.96
C PHE A 419 17.35 55.99 21.21
N LYS A 420 18.01 57.13 20.97
CA LYS A 420 18.80 57.92 21.94
C LYS A 420 18.01 58.38 23.17
N ALA A 421 16.68 58.44 23.08
CA ALA A 421 15.81 58.88 24.17
C ALA A 421 15.32 57.74 25.10
N ALA A 422 15.48 56.46 24.72
CA ALA A 422 14.98 55.33 25.52
C ALA A 422 16.05 54.74 26.43
N ARG A 423 15.74 54.73 27.73
CA ARG A 423 16.48 53.96 28.72
C ARG A 423 15.96 52.53 28.69
N TYR A 424 16.59 51.63 27.93
CA TYR A 424 16.21 50.21 27.96
C TYR A 424 16.88 49.42 29.10
N ASP A 425 16.21 48.37 29.58
CA ASP A 425 16.79 47.34 30.47
C ASP A 425 18.07 46.73 29.86
N ARG A 426 19.09 46.49 30.69
CA ARG A 426 20.39 45.94 30.27
C ARG A 426 20.24 44.58 29.58
N ARG A 427 19.37 43.70 30.09
CA ARG A 427 19.09 42.37 29.52
C ARG A 427 18.49 42.48 28.13
N TYR A 428 17.58 43.43 27.93
CA TYR A 428 16.99 43.68 26.62
C TYR A 428 18.00 44.22 25.61
N LYS A 429 18.89 45.15 26.02
CA LYS A 429 19.98 45.62 25.15
C LYS A 429 20.92 44.50 24.72
N LEU A 430 21.23 43.57 25.64
CA LEU A 430 22.04 42.39 25.32
C LEU A 430 21.32 41.47 24.33
N PHE A 431 20.03 41.21 24.56
CA PHE A 431 19.19 40.43 23.64
C PHE A 431 19.17 41.02 22.23
N LEU A 432 18.93 42.33 22.07
CA LEU A 432 18.93 42.99 20.76
C LEU A 432 20.27 42.84 20.02
N LYS A 433 21.40 42.97 20.73
CA LYS A 433 22.74 42.77 20.14
C LYS A 433 22.99 41.32 19.72
N SER A 434 22.62 40.37 20.59
CA SER A 434 22.72 38.93 20.28
C SER A 434 21.85 38.57 19.08
N GLU A 435 20.66 39.15 18.99
CA GLU A 435 19.71 38.86 17.91
C GLU A 435 20.15 39.43 16.57
N LYS A 436 20.77 40.62 16.56
CA LYS A 436 21.41 41.15 15.36
C LYS A 436 22.48 40.19 14.85
N ARG A 437 23.34 39.67 15.74
CA ARG A 437 24.38 38.69 15.36
C ARG A 437 23.75 37.39 14.83
N ARG A 438 22.77 36.83 15.53
CA ARG A 438 22.06 35.62 15.11
C ARG A 438 21.42 35.77 13.73
N THR A 439 20.81 36.92 13.46
CA THR A 439 20.19 37.20 12.17
C THR A 439 21.23 37.25 11.05
N LEU A 440 22.41 37.85 11.30
CA LEU A 440 23.51 37.86 10.33
C LEU A 440 24.08 36.46 10.03
N GLU A 441 24.15 35.58 11.04
CA GLU A 441 24.54 34.17 10.85
C GLU A 441 23.53 33.43 9.93
N LEU A 442 22.23 33.67 10.11
CA LEU A 442 21.20 33.08 9.25
C LEU A 442 21.20 33.67 7.83
N GLN A 443 21.51 34.95 7.68
CA GLN A 443 21.76 35.56 6.36
C GLN A 443 22.93 34.86 5.66
N HIS A 444 24.03 34.62 6.37
CA HIS A 444 25.18 33.90 5.85
C HIS A 444 24.82 32.48 5.36
N TYR A 445 23.97 31.76 6.12
CA TYR A 445 23.44 30.47 5.69
C TYR A 445 22.67 30.56 4.35
N ILE A 446 21.73 31.51 4.21
CA ILE A 446 20.97 31.70 2.95
C ILE A 446 21.93 31.96 1.79
N TRP A 447 22.91 32.83 2.00
CA TRP A 447 23.92 33.17 0.99
C TRP A 447 24.72 31.95 0.53
N GLN A 448 25.19 31.10 1.44
CA GLN A 448 25.89 29.86 1.08
C GLN A 448 25.02 28.93 0.23
N LYS A 449 23.73 28.78 0.60
CA LYS A 449 22.81 27.89 -0.12
C LYS A 449 22.41 28.39 -1.50
N VAL A 450 22.23 29.71 -1.67
CA VAL A 450 22.02 30.28 -3.01
C VAL A 450 23.26 30.09 -3.90
N GLY A 451 24.46 30.18 -3.32
CA GLY A 451 25.69 29.89 -4.04
C GLY A 451 25.77 28.45 -4.54
N GLN A 452 25.47 27.48 -3.66
CA GLN A 452 25.40 26.06 -3.99
C GLN A 452 24.32 25.78 -5.04
N PHE A 453 23.14 26.42 -4.94
CA PHE A 453 22.06 26.26 -5.89
C PHE A 453 22.46 26.55 -7.35
N PHE A 454 23.30 27.56 -7.59
CA PHE A 454 23.82 27.86 -8.92
C PHE A 454 24.80 26.81 -9.47
N ILE A 455 25.49 26.08 -8.58
CA ILE A 455 26.35 24.94 -8.96
C ILE A 455 25.48 23.74 -9.32
N ASP A 456 24.40 23.50 -8.57
CA ASP A 456 23.55 22.32 -8.76
C ASP A 456 22.60 22.43 -9.97
N HIS A 457 22.30 23.66 -10.41
CA HIS A 457 21.39 23.94 -11.52
C HIS A 457 22.06 24.69 -12.70
N PRO A 458 23.17 24.18 -13.27
CA PRO A 458 23.93 24.90 -14.29
C PRO A 458 23.19 25.01 -15.63
N TYR A 459 22.44 23.99 -16.03
CA TYR A 459 21.68 24.02 -17.28
C TYR A 459 20.38 24.80 -17.16
N ILE A 460 19.70 24.70 -16.02
CA ILE A 460 18.35 25.24 -15.82
C ILE A 460 18.40 26.70 -15.38
N VAL A 461 19.30 27.06 -14.46
CA VAL A 461 19.34 28.42 -13.90
C VAL A 461 20.40 29.26 -14.60
N VAL A 462 21.62 28.72 -14.74
CA VAL A 462 22.74 29.45 -15.35
C VAL A 462 22.64 29.49 -16.88
N ASP A 463 21.89 28.57 -17.49
CA ASP A 463 21.81 28.40 -18.95
C ASP A 463 23.22 28.28 -19.55
N GLN A 464 24.03 27.37 -19.00
CA GLN A 464 25.45 27.22 -19.34
C GLN A 464 25.72 27.08 -20.85
N ASP A 465 24.84 26.38 -21.57
CA ASP A 465 24.95 26.15 -23.02
C ASP A 465 24.22 27.21 -23.85
N GLY A 466 23.56 28.19 -23.22
CA GLY A 466 22.86 29.27 -23.89
C GLY A 466 21.61 28.86 -24.66
N GLU A 467 21.03 27.69 -24.37
CA GLU A 467 19.93 27.08 -25.12
C GLU A 467 18.57 27.71 -24.83
N GLN A 468 18.41 28.38 -23.68
CA GLN A 468 17.14 28.97 -23.29
C GLN A 468 16.83 30.23 -24.15
N PRO A 469 15.69 30.26 -24.86
CA PRO A 469 15.35 31.38 -25.73
C PRO A 469 14.97 32.66 -24.97
N GLU A 470 14.33 32.55 -23.81
CA GLU A 470 13.82 33.70 -23.06
C GLU A 470 14.85 34.22 -22.06
N LYS A 471 15.23 35.50 -22.19
CA LYS A 471 16.28 36.14 -21.37
C LYS A 471 15.81 37.47 -20.78
N ASN A 472 14.67 37.50 -20.12
CA ASN A 472 14.17 38.72 -19.48
C ASN A 472 14.90 39.05 -18.15
N TYR A 473 14.75 40.29 -17.67
CA TYR A 473 15.37 40.73 -16.41
C TYR A 473 14.94 39.88 -15.20
N TYR A 474 13.68 39.46 -15.13
CA TYR A 474 13.14 38.75 -13.98
C TYR A 474 13.71 37.34 -13.81
N LEU A 475 13.98 36.64 -14.92
CA LEU A 475 14.72 35.37 -14.91
C LEU A 475 16.15 35.54 -14.37
N GLY A 476 16.80 36.64 -14.74
CA GLY A 476 18.17 36.94 -14.34
C GLY A 476 18.33 37.70 -13.02
N ARG A 477 17.23 38.13 -12.41
CA ARG A 477 17.22 38.96 -11.20
C ARG A 477 17.91 38.28 -10.02
N GLN A 478 17.82 36.96 -9.93
CA GLN A 478 18.49 36.15 -8.92
C GLN A 478 20.01 36.37 -8.88
N PHE A 479 20.67 36.55 -10.03
CA PHE A 479 22.11 36.81 -10.09
C PHE A 479 22.44 38.21 -9.56
N VAL A 480 21.62 39.19 -9.91
CA VAL A 480 21.75 40.58 -9.42
C VAL A 480 21.56 40.62 -7.91
N PHE A 481 20.58 39.89 -7.39
CA PHE A 481 20.31 39.80 -5.97
C PHE A 481 21.44 39.07 -5.22
N PHE A 482 21.92 37.95 -5.74
CA PHE A 482 23.05 37.23 -5.16
C PHE A 482 24.33 38.06 -5.09
N LYS A 483 24.59 38.90 -6.10
CA LYS A 483 25.69 39.86 -6.04
C LYS A 483 25.52 40.84 -4.88
N LYS A 484 24.32 41.38 -4.66
CA LYS A 484 24.05 42.28 -3.52
C LYS A 484 24.28 41.60 -2.17
N MET A 485 23.86 40.34 -2.03
CA MET A 485 24.13 39.55 -0.81
C MET A 485 25.63 39.40 -0.59
N THR A 486 26.35 39.01 -1.64
CA THR A 486 27.82 38.81 -1.61
C THR A 486 28.54 40.10 -1.24
N ASP A 487 28.20 41.23 -1.87
CA ASP A 487 28.80 42.54 -1.56
C ASP A 487 28.56 42.96 -0.11
N LYS A 488 27.41 42.61 0.49
CA LYS A 488 27.13 42.87 1.90
C LYS A 488 27.96 41.97 2.82
N ILE A 489 27.96 40.66 2.59
CA ILE A 489 28.68 39.69 3.43
C ILE A 489 30.19 39.97 3.43
N LEU A 490 30.77 40.29 2.26
CA LEU A 490 32.17 40.67 2.14
C LEU A 490 32.51 41.93 2.95
N LYS A 491 31.63 42.95 2.94
CA LYS A 491 31.82 44.16 3.76
C LYS A 491 31.76 43.88 5.26
N LEU A 492 31.08 42.82 5.68
CA LEU A 492 30.99 42.41 7.08
C LEU A 492 32.19 41.53 7.53
N GLY A 493 33.06 41.12 6.60
CA GLY A 493 34.24 40.31 6.90
C GLY A 493 33.90 38.88 7.35
N LEU A 494 32.73 38.36 6.98
CA LEU A 494 32.21 37.09 7.49
C LEU A 494 32.77 35.85 6.76
N ASP A 495 33.21 35.95 5.51
CA ASP A 495 33.89 34.85 4.78
C ASP A 495 34.57 35.33 3.48
N SER A 496 35.42 34.48 2.89
CA SER A 496 35.74 34.47 1.46
C SER A 496 34.51 33.95 0.67
N ALA A 497 34.15 34.58 -0.44
CA ALA A 497 32.91 34.33 -1.18
C ALA A 497 32.57 32.82 -1.37
N PRO A 498 31.27 32.41 -1.37
CA PRO A 498 30.87 31.03 -1.47
C PRO A 498 31.29 30.47 -2.82
N LYS A 499 31.51 29.16 -2.83
CA LYS A 499 31.66 28.44 -4.08
C LYS A 499 30.38 28.62 -4.91
N THR A 500 30.54 29.16 -6.10
CA THR A 500 29.44 29.40 -7.06
C THR A 500 29.89 29.06 -8.47
N HIS A 501 28.94 28.94 -9.39
CA HIS A 501 29.24 28.76 -10.81
C HIS A 501 29.95 30.01 -11.38
N PRO A 502 31.02 29.87 -12.19
CA PRO A 502 31.86 31.00 -12.65
C PRO A 502 31.10 32.07 -13.44
N MET A 503 30.02 31.69 -14.12
CA MET A 503 29.19 32.63 -14.91
C MET A 503 28.31 33.56 -14.04
N VAL A 504 28.11 33.27 -12.76
CA VAL A 504 27.16 34.01 -11.89
C VAL A 504 27.47 35.51 -11.86
N ALA A 505 28.73 35.89 -11.69
CA ALA A 505 29.14 37.29 -11.64
C ALA A 505 28.92 38.01 -12.98
N GLN A 506 29.21 37.33 -14.09
CA GLN A 506 29.01 37.88 -15.45
C GLN A 506 27.52 38.03 -15.77
N LEU A 507 26.70 37.04 -15.40
CA LEU A 507 25.25 37.09 -15.57
C LEU A 507 24.62 38.20 -14.72
N ALA A 508 25.09 38.40 -13.48
CA ALA A 508 24.64 39.50 -12.64
C ALA A 508 24.84 40.86 -13.33
N GLU A 509 26.03 41.11 -13.90
CA GLU A 509 26.30 42.35 -14.63
C GLU A 509 25.48 42.47 -15.90
N ARG A 510 25.34 41.39 -16.66
CA ARG A 510 24.52 41.36 -17.88
C ARG A 510 23.07 41.74 -17.57
N TYR A 511 22.43 41.04 -16.64
CA TYR A 511 21.01 41.27 -16.33
C TYR A 511 20.77 42.62 -15.65
N LYS A 512 21.73 43.10 -14.84
CA LYS A 512 21.65 44.46 -14.29
C LYS A 512 21.56 45.53 -15.38
N LYS A 513 22.31 45.38 -16.48
CA LYS A 513 22.27 46.30 -17.63
C LYS A 513 21.00 46.17 -18.47
N MET A 514 20.33 45.02 -18.42
CA MET A 514 19.09 44.79 -19.17
C MET A 514 17.87 45.47 -18.53
N LYS A 515 17.93 45.79 -17.24
CA LYS A 515 16.80 46.43 -16.55
C LYS A 515 16.61 47.87 -17.04
N VAL A 516 15.40 48.18 -17.49
CA VAL A 516 14.99 49.55 -17.82
C VAL A 516 14.08 50.09 -16.72
N GLU A 517 14.48 51.16 -16.03
CA GLU A 517 13.65 51.76 -14.99
C GLU A 517 12.48 52.55 -15.60
N GLY A 518 11.29 52.40 -15.01
CA GLY A 518 10.10 53.17 -15.33
C GLY A 518 9.79 54.26 -14.30
N ALA A 519 8.77 55.06 -14.57
CA ALA A 519 8.24 56.07 -13.65
C ALA A 519 7.46 55.45 -12.47
N SER A 520 7.00 54.20 -12.62
CA SER A 520 6.29 53.43 -11.60
C SER A 520 6.69 51.96 -11.62
N VAL A 521 6.24 51.18 -10.63
CA VAL A 521 6.45 49.73 -10.58
C VAL A 521 5.82 49.03 -11.78
N LEU A 522 4.59 49.43 -12.17
CA LEU A 522 3.88 48.86 -13.32
C LEU A 522 4.54 49.24 -14.65
N ASP A 523 4.97 50.49 -14.80
CA ASP A 523 5.73 50.94 -15.99
C ASP A 523 7.07 50.18 -16.10
N THR A 524 7.73 49.92 -14.98
CA THR A 524 8.93 49.08 -14.95
C THR A 524 8.62 47.64 -15.34
N LEU A 525 7.51 47.06 -14.88
CA LEU A 525 7.08 45.71 -15.26
C LEU A 525 6.79 45.61 -16.76
N GLU A 526 6.03 46.56 -17.30
CA GLU A 526 5.70 46.64 -18.73
C GLU A 526 6.97 46.74 -19.58
N LYS A 527 7.95 47.56 -19.20
CA LYS A 527 9.21 47.68 -19.95
C LYS A 527 10.05 46.39 -19.97
N ASN A 528 9.99 45.58 -18.91
CA ASN A 528 10.92 44.46 -18.69
C ASN A 528 10.29 43.05 -18.80
N SER A 529 8.96 42.91 -18.85
CA SER A 529 8.28 41.62 -18.89
C SER A 529 7.39 41.49 -20.13
N GLN A 530 7.53 40.40 -20.89
CA GLN A 530 6.67 40.14 -22.05
C GLN A 530 5.20 39.95 -21.64
N LEU A 531 4.93 39.38 -20.47
CA LEU A 531 3.57 39.20 -19.95
C LEU A 531 2.85 40.54 -19.74
N PHE A 532 3.53 41.53 -19.18
CA PHE A 532 2.92 42.84 -18.90
C PHE A 532 2.88 43.76 -20.13
N LYS A 533 3.54 43.38 -21.24
CA LYS A 533 3.41 44.05 -22.54
C LYS A 533 2.18 43.61 -23.32
N GLN A 534 1.55 42.50 -22.92
CA GLN A 534 0.37 41.97 -23.59
C GLN A 534 -0.78 42.97 -23.48
N LYS A 535 -1.61 43.03 -24.52
CA LYS A 535 -2.83 43.86 -24.49
C LYS A 535 -3.77 43.43 -23.37
N ASP A 536 -3.83 42.14 -23.11
CA ASP A 536 -4.49 41.53 -21.95
C ASP A 536 -3.48 40.61 -21.26
N PHE A 537 -2.94 41.03 -20.12
CA PHE A 537 -1.93 40.26 -19.38
C PHE A 537 -2.50 38.98 -18.72
N TYR A 538 -3.81 38.73 -18.80
CA TYR A 538 -4.44 37.47 -18.42
C TYR A 538 -4.57 36.48 -19.59
N SER A 539 -4.14 36.87 -20.80
CA SER A 539 -4.22 36.04 -22.00
C SER A 539 -3.29 34.82 -21.92
N SER A 540 -3.85 33.68 -21.52
CA SER A 540 -3.14 32.41 -21.49
C SER A 540 -2.63 31.99 -22.87
N LYS A 541 -3.36 32.32 -23.94
CA LYS A 541 -2.99 31.97 -25.31
C LYS A 541 -1.73 32.70 -25.76
N GLU A 542 -1.64 34.00 -25.48
CA GLU A 542 -0.48 34.81 -25.82
C GLU A 542 0.74 34.38 -24.99
N LEU A 543 0.56 34.20 -23.68
CA LEU A 543 1.63 33.73 -22.80
C LEU A 543 2.19 32.36 -23.22
N ARG A 544 1.31 31.37 -23.44
CA ARG A 544 1.72 30.02 -23.84
C ARG A 544 2.43 30.04 -25.19
N SER A 545 1.99 30.88 -26.13
CA SER A 545 2.57 30.94 -27.47
C SER A 545 4.05 31.30 -27.47
N TYR A 546 4.49 32.28 -26.66
CA TYR A 546 5.91 32.67 -26.62
C TYR A 546 6.72 31.83 -25.64
N MET A 547 6.12 31.39 -24.52
CA MET A 547 6.81 30.56 -23.52
C MET A 547 7.00 29.10 -23.95
N LYS A 548 6.22 28.62 -24.93
CA LYS A 548 6.26 27.25 -25.42
C LYS A 548 7.69 26.74 -25.63
N ARG A 549 8.51 27.48 -26.39
CA ARG A 549 9.88 27.05 -26.68
C ARG A 549 10.77 27.05 -25.44
N GLN A 550 10.61 28.05 -24.56
CA GLN A 550 11.33 28.10 -23.29
C GLN A 550 11.04 26.86 -22.45
N TRP A 551 9.76 26.48 -22.31
CA TRP A 551 9.38 25.31 -21.53
C TRP A 551 9.87 24.00 -22.16
N GLU A 552 9.75 23.83 -23.48
CA GLU A 552 10.34 22.67 -24.16
C GLU A 552 11.84 22.51 -23.87
N VAL A 553 12.60 23.61 -23.92
CA VAL A 553 14.04 23.60 -23.65
C VAL A 553 14.32 23.23 -22.20
N LEU A 554 13.62 23.83 -21.23
CA LEU A 554 13.80 23.52 -19.81
C LEU A 554 13.52 22.05 -19.51
N PHE A 555 12.47 21.50 -20.12
CA PHE A 555 12.16 20.09 -20.04
C PHE A 555 13.29 19.20 -20.58
N LEU A 556 13.87 19.54 -21.73
CA LEU A 556 15.01 18.81 -22.29
C LEU A 556 16.26 18.95 -21.41
N GLN A 557 16.52 20.13 -20.85
CA GLN A 557 17.64 20.39 -19.94
C GLN A 557 17.51 19.63 -18.62
N GLN A 558 16.29 19.40 -18.14
CA GLN A 558 16.03 18.53 -16.99
C GLN A 558 16.43 17.07 -17.29
N ASN A 559 16.08 16.55 -18.47
CA ASN A 559 16.42 15.17 -18.87
C ASN A 559 17.92 14.95 -19.15
N LYS A 560 18.69 16.02 -19.38
CA LYS A 560 20.16 15.92 -19.44
C LYS A 560 20.77 15.53 -18.09
N LYS A 561 20.04 15.68 -16.98
CA LYS A 561 20.43 15.17 -15.65
C LYS A 561 20.05 13.68 -15.58
N GLN A 562 20.94 12.83 -15.07
CA GLN A 562 20.63 11.41 -14.84
C GLN A 562 19.38 11.28 -13.95
N GLU A 563 18.35 10.57 -14.41
CA GLU A 563 16.96 10.64 -13.88
C GLU A 563 16.86 10.43 -12.35
N SER A 564 17.63 9.50 -11.77
CA SER A 564 17.58 9.22 -10.32
C SER A 564 18.24 10.31 -9.46
N ALA A 565 19.34 10.92 -9.94
CA ALA A 565 20.01 12.02 -9.24
C ALA A 565 19.17 13.32 -9.28
N SER A 566 18.34 13.49 -10.32
CA SER A 566 17.46 14.65 -10.46
C SER A 566 16.40 14.72 -9.35
N TYR A 567 15.77 13.60 -9.01
CA TYR A 567 14.76 13.58 -7.93
C TYR A 567 15.36 13.85 -6.56
N ALA A 568 16.52 13.26 -6.27
CA ALA A 568 17.24 13.54 -5.03
C ALA A 568 17.62 15.02 -4.91
N LEU A 569 18.10 15.63 -6.01
CA LEU A 569 18.42 17.06 -6.05
C LEU A 569 17.18 17.95 -5.89
N GLN A 570 16.05 17.58 -6.49
CA GLN A 570 14.79 18.32 -6.31
C GLN A 570 14.29 18.24 -4.87
N ALA A 571 14.34 17.06 -4.24
CA ALA A 571 13.99 16.91 -2.82
C ALA A 571 14.92 17.72 -1.90
N TYR A 572 16.23 17.69 -2.17
CA TYR A 572 17.21 18.52 -1.46
C TYR A 572 16.92 20.02 -1.61
N THR A 573 16.66 20.47 -2.84
CA THR A 573 16.31 21.87 -3.15
C THR A 573 15.01 22.29 -2.46
N TRP A 574 14.01 21.40 -2.44
CA TRP A 574 12.75 21.61 -1.74
C TRP A 574 12.95 21.75 -0.23
N SER A 575 13.76 20.89 0.39
CA SER A 575 14.09 20.96 1.81
C SER A 575 14.75 22.30 2.18
N ILE A 576 15.75 22.73 1.39
CA ILE A 576 16.40 24.02 1.59
C ILE A 576 15.42 25.18 1.45
N LYS A 577 14.59 25.16 0.39
CA LYS A 577 13.55 26.16 0.16
C LYS A 577 12.58 26.23 1.34
N ASN A 578 12.12 25.08 1.84
CA ASN A 578 11.21 24.98 2.96
C ASN A 578 11.80 25.62 4.22
N ALA A 579 13.06 25.33 4.53
CA ALA A 579 13.70 25.95 5.68
C ALA A 579 13.93 27.46 5.50
N MET A 580 14.23 27.94 4.29
CA MET A 580 14.27 29.39 4.01
C MET A 580 12.91 30.05 4.24
N TRP A 581 11.82 29.41 3.80
CA TRP A 581 10.47 29.88 4.03
C TRP A 581 10.09 29.90 5.52
N LEU A 582 10.44 28.86 6.28
CA LEU A 582 10.22 28.82 7.73
C LEU A 582 11.06 29.89 8.44
N MET A 583 12.31 30.10 8.01
CA MET A 583 13.14 31.19 8.54
C MET A 583 12.53 32.56 8.26
N GLN A 584 12.08 32.84 7.03
CA GLN A 584 11.36 34.08 6.70
C GLN A 584 10.20 34.29 7.66
N THR A 585 9.37 33.25 7.80
CA THR A 585 8.14 33.28 8.59
C THR A 585 8.42 33.55 10.07
N ILE A 586 9.43 32.88 10.63
CA ILE A 586 9.89 33.15 12.00
C ILE A 586 10.36 34.59 12.13
N HIS A 587 11.16 35.12 11.21
CA HIS A 587 11.62 36.52 11.29
C HIS A 587 10.48 37.53 11.17
N SER A 588 9.43 37.25 10.40
CA SER A 588 8.22 38.07 10.39
C SER A 588 7.57 38.11 11.77
N ALA A 589 7.46 36.98 12.46
CA ALA A 589 6.96 36.92 13.84
C ALA A 589 7.87 37.68 14.80
N LYS A 590 9.20 37.48 14.72
CA LYS A 590 10.20 38.21 15.51
C LYS A 590 10.07 39.73 15.34
N ARG A 591 9.89 40.20 14.12
CA ARG A 591 9.75 41.63 13.79
C ARG A 591 8.46 42.22 14.34
N ASN A 592 7.35 41.50 14.23
CA ASN A 592 6.07 41.92 14.77
C ASN A 592 6.14 42.06 16.31
N GLU A 593 6.73 41.07 16.99
CA GLU A 593 6.87 41.07 18.45
C GLU A 593 7.87 42.11 18.98
N LEU A 594 8.85 42.51 18.16
CA LEU A 594 9.90 43.45 18.57
C LEU A 594 9.34 44.78 19.10
N ALA A 595 8.25 45.29 18.52
CA ALA A 595 7.61 46.53 18.99
C ALA A 595 7.08 46.37 20.42
N THR A 596 6.40 45.26 20.71
CA THR A 596 5.88 44.92 22.03
C THR A 596 6.99 44.77 23.07
N LEU A 597 8.07 44.05 22.72
CA LEU A 597 9.24 43.92 23.59
C LEU A 597 9.92 45.27 23.84
N THR A 598 10.06 46.10 22.80
CA THR A 598 10.66 47.43 22.92
C THR A 598 9.84 48.33 23.83
N TYR A 599 8.51 48.28 23.75
CA TYR A 599 7.62 48.99 24.66
C TYR A 599 7.75 48.47 26.11
N LYS A 600 7.76 47.14 26.31
CA LYS A 600 7.83 46.52 27.65
C LYS A 600 9.12 46.86 28.40
N TYR A 601 10.27 46.82 27.73
CA TYR A 601 11.58 47.00 28.36
C TYR A 601 12.14 48.43 28.27
N ASN A 602 11.34 49.38 27.79
CA ASN A 602 11.66 50.80 27.91
C ASN A 602 11.35 51.28 29.33
N LEU A 603 12.38 51.65 30.08
CA LEU A 603 12.27 52.11 31.47
C LEU A 603 11.56 53.46 31.61
N ASN A 604 11.31 54.16 30.49
CA ASN A 604 10.51 55.38 30.50
C ASN A 604 8.99 55.08 30.47
N ASN A 605 8.59 53.87 30.12
CA ASN A 605 7.18 53.49 30.02
C ASN A 605 6.63 53.06 31.39
N GLN A 606 5.41 53.49 31.69
CA GLN A 606 4.66 53.07 32.89
C GLN A 606 3.76 51.88 32.55
N ASN A 607 3.40 51.07 33.56
CA ASN A 607 2.46 49.94 33.44
C ASN A 607 2.87 48.85 32.43
N THR A 608 4.15 48.50 32.35
CA THR A 608 4.65 47.44 31.45
C THR A 608 4.49 46.02 32.01
N GLY A 609 4.09 45.87 33.28
CA GLY A 609 3.94 44.59 33.97
C GLY A 609 2.83 43.68 33.41
N SER A 610 1.80 44.26 32.78
CA SER A 610 0.72 43.52 32.12
C SER A 610 1.04 43.12 30.67
N VAL A 611 2.17 43.58 30.11
CA VAL A 611 2.57 43.25 28.73
C VAL A 611 3.12 41.83 28.71
N THR A 612 2.35 40.91 28.14
CA THR A 612 2.72 39.50 27.97
C THR A 612 3.03 39.17 26.51
N ALA A 613 3.56 37.97 26.27
CA ALA A 613 3.60 37.39 24.95
C ALA A 613 2.19 37.30 24.37
N ASP A 614 2.03 37.61 23.08
CA ASP A 614 0.81 37.29 22.36
C ASP A 614 0.72 35.75 22.19
N PRO A 615 -0.33 35.09 22.74
CA PRO A 615 -0.50 33.65 22.62
C PRO A 615 -0.48 33.14 21.18
N SER A 616 -1.03 33.91 20.24
CA SER A 616 -1.04 33.54 18.82
C SER A 616 0.37 33.53 18.22
N THR A 617 1.23 34.46 18.66
CA THR A 617 2.63 34.50 18.24
C THR A 617 3.43 33.32 18.84
N ASN A 618 3.12 32.91 20.08
CA ASN A 618 3.72 31.73 20.70
C ASN A 618 3.40 30.46 19.91
N GLU A 619 2.12 30.20 19.66
CA GLU A 619 1.66 29.03 18.92
C GLU A 619 2.25 29.03 17.50
N TYR A 620 2.35 30.20 16.87
CA TYR A 620 2.96 30.34 15.56
C TYR A 620 4.45 29.99 15.56
N LEU A 621 5.23 30.52 16.51
CA LEU A 621 6.66 30.21 16.65
C LEU A 621 6.90 28.73 16.97
N GLU A 622 6.09 28.15 17.85
CA GLU A 622 6.11 26.73 18.19
C GLU A 622 5.93 25.86 16.93
N ASN A 623 4.86 26.12 16.18
CA ASN A 623 4.55 25.37 14.96
C ASN A 623 5.65 25.51 13.90
N MET A 624 6.17 26.73 13.68
CA MET A 624 7.23 26.94 12.67
C MET A 624 8.55 26.28 13.07
N PHE A 625 8.92 26.36 14.35
CA PHE A 625 10.12 25.71 14.86
C PHE A 625 9.99 24.18 14.84
N HIS A 626 8.84 23.65 15.22
CA HIS A 626 8.53 22.22 15.13
C HIS A 626 8.66 21.71 13.69
N ASN A 627 8.04 22.39 12.73
CA ASN A 627 8.09 22.03 11.31
C ASN A 627 9.52 22.08 10.74
N LEU A 628 10.32 23.07 11.13
CA LEU A 628 11.72 23.17 10.73
C LEU A 628 12.54 21.98 11.27
N ALA A 629 12.30 21.60 12.53
CA ALA A 629 13.03 20.52 13.17
C ALA A 629 12.61 19.14 12.64
N ILE A 630 11.32 18.86 12.54
CA ILE A 630 10.81 17.54 12.13
C ILE A 630 11.19 17.23 10.68
N GLU A 631 11.08 18.21 9.78
CA GLU A 631 11.46 18.05 8.37
C GLU A 631 12.94 17.69 8.27
N PHE A 632 13.83 18.48 8.88
CA PHE A 632 15.26 18.19 8.83
C PHE A 632 15.64 16.86 9.50
N VAL A 633 15.13 16.60 10.71
CA VAL A 633 15.45 15.37 11.45
C VAL A 633 15.03 14.12 10.67
N SER A 634 13.95 14.22 9.87
CA SER A 634 13.46 13.11 9.04
C SER A 634 14.41 12.72 7.90
N ILE A 635 15.29 13.62 7.44
CA ILE A 635 16.20 13.39 6.30
C ILE A 635 17.69 13.50 6.67
N LYS A 636 18.01 13.92 7.89
CA LYS A 636 19.37 14.22 8.35
C LYS A 636 20.33 13.04 8.14
N ARG A 637 19.86 11.81 8.40
CA ARG A 637 20.69 10.60 8.32
C ARG A 637 21.17 10.39 6.89
N GLU A 638 20.24 10.48 5.94
CA GLU A 638 20.46 10.28 4.51
C GLU A 638 21.38 11.36 3.95
N MET A 639 21.17 12.62 4.35
CA MET A 639 22.04 13.73 3.95
C MET A 639 23.47 13.51 4.42
N LYS A 640 23.66 13.18 5.71
CA LYS A 640 25.01 13.01 6.28
C LYS A 640 25.74 11.79 5.73
N ALA A 641 25.02 10.70 5.45
CA ALA A 641 25.63 9.46 4.95
C ALA A 641 25.95 9.53 3.45
N ASN A 642 25.13 10.22 2.66
CA ASN A 642 25.18 10.12 1.19
C ASN A 642 25.70 11.39 0.49
N LEU A 643 25.87 12.51 1.20
CA LEU A 643 26.41 13.76 0.67
C LEU A 643 27.71 14.19 1.41
N PRO A 644 28.82 13.45 1.30
CA PRO A 644 30.02 13.66 2.12
C PRO A 644 30.75 14.99 1.87
N ASN A 645 30.53 15.63 0.71
CA ASN A 645 31.11 16.91 0.35
C ASN A 645 30.13 18.09 0.54
N ASP A 646 28.94 17.83 1.06
CA ASP A 646 27.93 18.83 1.37
C ASP A 646 27.86 19.03 2.88
N ASN A 647 27.92 20.30 3.31
CA ASN A 647 27.88 20.68 4.72
C ASN A 647 26.47 21.05 5.21
N GLU A 648 25.43 20.84 4.40
CA GLU A 648 24.06 21.23 4.74
C GLU A 648 23.55 20.61 6.05
N ALA A 649 23.88 19.35 6.32
CA ALA A 649 23.44 18.69 7.54
C ALA A 649 24.00 19.38 8.80
N ASP A 650 25.23 19.87 8.75
CA ASP A 650 25.85 20.57 9.88
C ASP A 650 25.34 22.03 9.94
N LEU A 651 25.28 22.73 8.80
CA LEU A 651 24.72 24.08 8.72
C LEU A 651 23.26 24.17 9.20
N ARG A 652 22.42 23.19 8.87
CA ARG A 652 21.01 23.14 9.30
C ARG A 652 20.89 22.94 10.81
N VAL A 653 21.80 22.18 11.43
CA VAL A 653 21.88 22.06 12.90
C VAL A 653 22.17 23.42 13.52
N ASP A 654 23.10 24.19 12.94
CA ASP A 654 23.43 25.53 13.42
C ASP A 654 22.25 26.49 13.29
N VAL A 655 21.51 26.44 12.17
CA VAL A 655 20.26 27.21 11.98
C VAL A 655 19.24 26.88 13.07
N ILE A 656 18.98 25.60 13.33
CA ILE A 656 18.01 25.17 14.35
C ILE A 656 18.46 25.61 15.74
N ASN A 657 19.75 25.45 16.06
CA ASN A 657 20.31 25.88 17.34
C ASN A 657 20.22 27.40 17.51
N ASN A 658 20.51 28.19 16.48
CA ASN A 658 20.39 29.64 16.49
C ASN A 658 18.94 30.07 16.81
N LEU A 659 17.95 29.50 16.12
CA LEU A 659 16.54 29.80 16.35
C LEU A 659 16.06 29.32 17.74
N LYS A 660 16.52 28.16 18.19
CA LYS A 660 16.25 27.66 19.55
C LYS A 660 16.78 28.62 20.62
N GLN A 661 17.99 29.14 20.46
CA GLN A 661 18.57 30.10 21.40
C GLN A 661 17.77 31.41 21.43
N TYR A 662 17.28 31.88 20.29
CA TYR A 662 16.36 33.02 20.25
C TYR A 662 15.11 32.77 21.11
N ILE A 663 14.41 31.64 20.89
CA ILE A 663 13.19 31.30 21.64
C ILE A 663 13.48 31.25 23.15
N MET A 664 14.55 30.57 23.54
CA MET A 664 14.95 30.47 24.95
C MET A 664 15.28 31.83 25.59
N GLU A 665 16.02 32.70 24.91
CA GLU A 665 16.33 34.04 25.41
C GLU A 665 15.09 34.93 25.48
N ARG A 666 14.21 34.83 24.48
CA ARG A 666 12.94 35.54 24.41
C ARG A 666 12.01 35.14 25.56
N ASP A 667 11.88 33.84 25.83
CA ASP A 667 11.06 33.34 26.94
C ASP A 667 11.65 33.74 28.29
N ARG A 668 12.98 33.67 28.44
CA ARG A 668 13.67 34.16 29.65
C ARG A 668 13.39 35.63 29.89
N LEU A 669 13.41 36.47 28.86
CA LEU A 669 13.05 37.89 29.01
C LEU A 669 11.61 38.03 29.51
N LEU A 670 10.66 37.39 28.85
CA LEU A 670 9.24 37.56 29.13
C LEU A 670 8.79 36.97 30.48
N ASN A 671 9.45 35.90 30.94
CA ASN A 671 9.10 35.13 32.14
C ASN A 671 9.94 35.46 33.39
N THR A 672 10.64 36.60 33.43
CA THR A 672 11.48 37.00 34.59
C THR A 672 10.76 37.16 35.93
N GLY A 673 9.42 37.06 35.98
CA GLY A 673 8.65 36.96 37.23
C GLY A 673 8.37 35.53 37.73
N VAL A 674 8.62 34.50 36.91
CA VAL A 674 8.27 33.09 37.21
C VAL A 674 9.50 32.24 37.55
N TYR A 675 10.66 32.55 36.97
CA TYR A 675 11.90 31.79 37.22
C TYR A 675 12.81 32.38 38.32
N ALA A 676 12.52 33.59 38.81
CA ALA A 676 13.23 34.14 39.96
C ALA A 676 12.82 33.48 41.30
N SER A 677 11.59 32.94 41.38
CA SER A 677 11.08 32.29 42.59
C SER A 677 11.49 30.81 42.72
N ILE A 678 12.02 30.19 41.67
CA ILE A 678 12.34 28.74 41.69
C ILE A 678 13.80 28.47 42.10
N HIS A 679 14.67 29.48 42.07
CA HIS A 679 16.10 29.30 42.38
C HIS A 679 16.59 29.96 43.68
N GLU A 680 15.70 30.56 44.50
CA GLU A 680 16.04 30.97 45.86
C GLU A 680 15.78 29.89 46.92
N ASP A 681 15.01 28.84 46.61
CA ASP A 681 14.65 27.78 47.58
C ASP A 681 15.51 26.50 47.52
N GLU A 682 16.39 26.32 46.52
CA GLU A 682 17.30 25.16 46.45
C GLU A 682 18.72 25.47 46.97
N LYS A 683 18.79 26.19 48.08
CA LYS A 683 20.00 26.30 48.93
C LYS A 683 19.80 25.65 50.29
N THR A 684 19.21 24.46 50.33
CA THR A 684 19.38 23.52 51.45
C THR A 684 18.85 22.16 51.04
N ILE A 685 19.75 21.22 50.77
CA ILE A 685 19.78 19.85 51.30
C ILE A 685 21.03 19.18 50.67
N GLN A 686 21.83 18.64 51.58
CA GLN A 686 23.15 17.99 51.51
C GLN A 686 23.66 17.43 50.18
#